data_AF-A0A348AKY2-F1
#
_entry.id   AF-A0A348AKY2-F1
#
_cell.length_a   1.000
_cell.length_b   1.000
_cell.length_c   1.000
_cell.angle_alpha   90.00
_cell.angle_beta   90.00
_cell.angle_gamma   90.00
#
_symmetry.space_group_name_H-M   'P 1'
#
loop_
_entity.id
_entity.type
_entity.pdbx_description
1 polymer ?
#
loop_
_entity_poly.entity_id
_entity_poly.type
_entity_poly.pdbx_seq_one_letter_code
_entity_poly.pdbx_strand_id
1 'polypeptide(L)'
;MTSLTYNRILIGIIIIGLLAALTINWQRHLVEEKNTTIEMVMDYEDLVELAQIEGIPPAKAFKDFKEAGVTSLAVYESTLEKLDKRGKAAVFSGANILDQSRTGGLTDPFWRDMVAAGRIAPEDVYITAQDKEVFAEVREDLNRRLGPGRVVILNEGERLILAAKANYEKVIKWNLGLPKSELREVVNQGYYLVPRPTNYTKVTPGDVNSVFERLQAVDSSKVSAVMFTGDEVLGYPDLLPLTVQNFKDRGLTLAMIEHPLQLRFVKQEGLLDLATAIHYKAARVYTIPKDEQLKMKISEAILRWETTTNLERNIRINLLHRFEKAEPGMSLYETNLAYISGVKKALAAQGFAFGRAGTFEPYFPQPWLLALVMLGATAAGVLLLSLIVPLPLRWQGLLLIGLAAVLIFPVLKGGGTLTRQMTALASALIFPVLGMTWQIDRWRKQEIAGELTGRKGIGSLITNGMGALIATTAISLAGGMYLAAVLSDIRFFLEMEIYRGVKLTFVMPLVLITVVYFSRYNLFDFDETAGIKGIWRQIVKILNHPIDVKTLLFIGAAVFAAWVYVGRSGHTAGVPVPAVEQKLRMFLEQMLYARPREKELIGHTAFLLAVMSIYQRWPRFTQYLLIVTATIAQGSLIETFAHLRTPVYMSFIRGLDGLVLGVLIGLMALVGLYAVFSLVRAWRRRPATHE
;
A
#
# COMPACT_ATOMS: atom_id res chain seq x y z
N MET A 1 -16.56 44.34 -17.10
CA MET A 1 -15.40 43.42 -17.02
C MET A 1 -15.12 43.14 -15.54
N THR A 2 -15.46 41.96 -15.03
CA THR A 2 -15.17 41.63 -13.62
C THR A 2 -13.68 41.33 -13.49
N SER A 3 -12.91 42.26 -12.92
CA SER A 3 -11.55 41.98 -12.49
C SER A 3 -11.61 40.91 -11.41
N LEU A 4 -11.27 39.68 -11.77
CA LEU A 4 -11.18 38.57 -10.83
C LEU A 4 -10.01 38.88 -9.90
N THR A 5 -10.34 39.26 -8.68
CA THR A 5 -9.38 39.70 -7.67
C THR A 5 -9.11 38.54 -6.72
N TYR A 6 -7.83 38.24 -6.54
CA TYR A 6 -7.39 37.25 -5.57
C TYR A 6 -7.50 37.87 -4.17
N ASN A 7 -8.39 37.35 -3.33
CA ASN A 7 -8.61 37.91 -2.01
C ASN A 7 -7.41 37.61 -1.09
N ARG A 8 -6.69 38.67 -0.68
CA ARG A 8 -5.48 38.57 0.15
C ARG A 8 -5.74 37.93 1.52
N ILE A 9 -6.93 38.12 2.08
CA ILE A 9 -7.31 37.56 3.38
C ILE A 9 -7.41 36.03 3.28
N LEU A 10 -8.09 35.52 2.23
CA LEU A 10 -8.20 34.08 2.00
C LEU A 10 -6.82 33.45 1.77
N ILE A 11 -5.93 34.13 1.03
CA ILE A 11 -4.54 33.67 0.85
C ILE A 11 -3.80 33.61 2.19
N GLY A 12 -3.95 34.62 3.05
CA GLY A 12 -3.36 34.61 4.38
C GLY A 12 -3.81 33.41 5.22
N ILE A 13 -5.10 33.07 5.17
CA ILE A 13 -5.66 31.89 5.86
C ILE A 13 -5.11 30.58 5.28
N ILE A 14 -4.95 30.49 3.95
CA ILE A 14 -4.31 29.34 3.28
C ILE A 14 -2.85 29.18 3.72
N ILE A 15 -2.12 30.28 3.92
CA ILE A 15 -0.73 30.21 4.41
C ILE A 15 -0.69 29.72 5.86
N ILE A 16 -1.57 30.23 6.73
CA ILE A 16 -1.66 29.78 8.13
C ILE A 16 -1.99 28.28 8.20
N GLY A 17 -2.95 27.81 7.41
CA GLY A 17 -3.27 26.40 7.34
C GLY A 17 -2.12 25.55 6.77
N LEU A 18 -1.31 26.11 5.86
CA LEU A 18 -0.14 25.42 5.32
C LEU A 18 0.94 25.25 6.39
N LEU A 19 1.19 26.28 7.19
CA LEU A 19 2.13 26.20 8.31
C LEU A 19 1.70 25.13 9.31
N ALA A 20 0.40 25.09 9.66
CA ALA A 20 -0.14 24.03 10.52
C ALA A 20 0.02 22.64 9.88
N ALA A 21 -0.22 22.50 8.57
CA ALA A 21 -0.03 21.25 7.85
C ALA A 21 1.43 20.79 7.85
N LEU A 22 2.37 21.72 7.64
CA LEU A 22 3.81 21.44 7.71
C LEU A 22 4.23 21.01 9.11
N THR A 23 3.70 21.62 10.17
CA THR A 23 3.97 21.17 11.55
C THR A 23 3.49 19.75 11.79
N ILE A 24 2.27 19.39 11.35
CA ILE A 24 1.75 18.02 11.47
C ILE A 24 2.61 17.03 10.67
N ASN A 25 2.99 17.38 9.44
CA ASN A 25 3.82 16.54 8.59
C ASN A 25 5.23 16.35 9.16
N TRP A 26 5.78 17.38 9.81
CA TRP A 26 7.06 17.28 10.53
C TRP A 26 6.95 16.34 11.75
N GLN A 27 5.89 16.47 12.54
CA GLN A 27 5.61 15.55 13.66
C GLN A 27 5.46 14.11 13.17
N ARG A 28 4.77 13.91 12.04
CA ARG A 28 4.66 12.61 11.38
C ARG A 28 6.02 12.08 10.94
N HIS A 29 6.85 12.91 10.31
CA HIS A 29 8.19 12.51 9.87
C HIS A 29 9.05 12.01 11.04
N LEU A 30 9.01 12.67 12.19
CA LEU A 30 9.72 12.23 13.41
C LEU A 30 9.24 10.87 13.92
N VAL A 31 7.94 10.55 13.78
CA VAL A 31 7.39 9.24 14.15
C VAL A 31 7.81 8.16 13.16
N GLU A 32 7.85 8.50 11.86
CA GLU A 32 8.30 7.59 10.81
C GLU A 32 9.80 7.27 10.90
N GLU A 33 10.63 8.28 11.20
CA GLU A 33 12.09 8.16 11.31
C GLU A 33 12.53 7.39 12.57
N LYS A 34 11.79 7.49 13.68
CA LYS A 34 12.10 6.73 14.89
C LYS A 34 11.90 5.22 14.72
N ASN A 35 11.05 4.82 13.79
CA ASN A 35 10.75 3.42 13.56
C ASN A 35 11.70 2.85 12.49
N THR A 36 12.92 2.45 12.82
CA THR A 36 13.92 1.97 11.83
C THR A 36 14.35 0.52 12.04
N THR A 37 13.71 -0.21 12.94
CA THR A 37 14.03 -1.62 13.20
C THR A 37 13.19 -2.55 12.34
N ILE A 38 13.86 -3.33 11.50
CA ILE A 38 13.24 -4.35 10.65
C ILE A 38 13.47 -5.72 11.26
N GLU A 39 12.40 -6.51 11.24
CA GLU A 39 12.43 -7.92 11.60
C GLU A 39 12.32 -8.77 10.33
N MET A 40 13.30 -9.65 10.12
CA MET A 40 13.30 -10.62 9.03
C MET A 40 12.84 -11.95 9.59
N VAL A 41 11.62 -12.34 9.20
CA VAL A 41 10.93 -13.53 9.70
C VAL A 41 10.95 -14.59 8.61
N MET A 42 11.27 -15.81 8.98
CA MET A 42 11.12 -16.98 8.10
C MET A 42 10.28 -18.04 8.80
N ASP A 43 9.52 -18.83 8.05
CA ASP A 43 8.78 -19.94 8.64
C ASP A 43 9.77 -21.01 9.14
N TYR A 44 9.57 -21.49 10.38
CA TYR A 44 10.42 -22.53 10.98
C TYR A 44 10.45 -23.79 10.10
N GLU A 45 9.28 -24.16 9.56
CA GLU A 45 9.14 -25.31 8.67
C GLU A 45 9.93 -25.17 7.38
N ASP A 46 9.98 -23.98 6.78
CA ASP A 46 10.72 -23.74 5.55
C ASP A 46 12.22 -24.02 5.75
N LEU A 47 12.79 -23.67 6.91
CA LEU A 47 14.20 -23.95 7.24
C LEU A 47 14.46 -25.42 7.49
N VAL A 48 13.58 -26.10 8.24
CA VAL A 48 13.72 -27.52 8.53
C VAL A 48 13.61 -28.35 7.25
N GLU A 49 12.63 -28.05 6.40
CA GLU A 49 12.47 -28.71 5.10
C GLU A 49 13.68 -28.46 4.19
N LEU A 50 14.18 -27.22 4.13
CA LEU A 50 15.35 -26.90 3.34
C LEU A 50 16.59 -27.69 3.80
N ALA A 51 16.81 -27.78 5.11
CA ALA A 51 17.89 -28.57 5.69
C ALA A 51 17.75 -30.06 5.35
N GLN A 52 16.53 -30.61 5.36
CA GLN A 52 16.25 -31.99 4.98
C GLN A 52 16.49 -32.27 3.50
N ILE A 53 16.05 -31.37 2.61
CA ILE A 53 16.22 -31.50 1.15
C ILE A 53 17.71 -31.56 0.78
N GLU A 54 18.52 -30.73 1.43
CA GLU A 54 19.95 -30.58 1.15
C GLU A 54 20.83 -31.52 2.01
N GLY A 55 20.23 -32.31 2.90
CA GLY A 55 20.95 -33.25 3.76
C GLY A 55 21.85 -32.58 4.81
N ILE A 56 21.54 -31.34 5.22
CA ILE A 56 22.32 -30.55 6.17
C ILE A 56 21.69 -30.67 7.57
N PRO A 57 22.49 -30.74 8.65
CA PRO A 57 21.94 -30.70 10.01
C PRO A 57 21.13 -29.41 10.27
N PRO A 58 19.90 -29.50 10.82
CA PRO A 58 19.06 -28.32 11.09
C PRO A 58 19.74 -27.25 11.95
N ALA A 59 20.53 -27.65 12.95
CA ALA A 59 21.29 -26.73 13.79
C ALA A 59 22.29 -25.87 12.99
N LYS A 60 22.90 -26.43 11.94
CA LYS A 60 23.78 -25.67 11.04
C LYS A 60 22.97 -24.69 10.18
N ALA A 61 21.84 -25.14 9.64
CA ALA A 61 20.94 -24.28 8.87
C ALA A 61 20.46 -23.08 9.71
N PHE A 62 20.05 -23.30 10.95
CA PHE A 62 19.69 -22.22 11.88
C PHE A 62 20.86 -21.25 12.09
N LYS A 63 22.07 -21.73 12.33
CA LYS A 63 23.22 -20.84 12.50
C LYS A 63 23.49 -19.99 11.25
N ASP A 64 23.58 -20.63 10.09
CA ASP A 64 23.93 -19.97 8.82
C ASP A 64 22.85 -18.94 8.41
N PHE A 65 21.56 -19.25 8.58
CA PHE A 65 20.47 -18.33 8.24
C PHE A 65 20.36 -17.16 9.21
N LYS A 66 20.70 -17.37 10.49
CA LYS A 66 20.80 -16.30 11.47
C LYS A 66 21.93 -15.32 11.11
N GLU A 67 23.10 -15.84 10.74
CA GLU A 67 24.23 -15.03 10.27
C GLU A 67 23.89 -14.29 8.96
N ALA A 68 23.20 -14.97 8.04
CA ALA A 68 22.71 -14.40 6.79
C ALA A 68 21.72 -13.24 7.01
N GLY A 69 20.94 -13.27 8.11
CA GLY A 69 20.17 -12.13 8.57
C GLY A 69 18.84 -12.42 9.26
N VAL A 70 18.33 -13.64 9.21
CA VAL A 70 17.02 -13.97 9.80
C VAL A 70 17.05 -13.65 11.30
N THR A 71 16.13 -12.79 11.75
CA THR A 71 16.06 -12.37 13.16
C THR A 71 15.09 -13.25 13.95
N SER A 72 14.05 -13.76 13.29
CA SER A 72 12.93 -14.42 13.96
C SER A 72 12.38 -15.57 13.14
N LEU A 73 11.79 -16.55 13.82
CA LEU A 73 11.12 -17.67 13.19
C LEU A 73 9.63 -17.68 13.51
N ALA A 74 8.83 -17.82 12.46
CA ALA A 74 7.39 -18.00 12.57
C ALA A 74 7.08 -19.48 12.83
N VAL A 75 6.32 -19.76 13.90
CA VAL A 75 5.96 -21.12 14.30
C VAL A 75 4.45 -21.27 14.21
N TYR A 76 3.99 -22.18 13.36
CA TYR A 76 2.59 -22.52 13.23
C TYR A 76 2.17 -23.54 14.28
N GLU A 77 0.86 -23.69 14.43
CA GLU A 77 0.30 -24.83 15.13
C GLU A 77 0.70 -26.15 14.43
N SER A 78 0.92 -27.17 15.25
CA SER A 78 1.20 -28.51 14.75
C SER A 78 -0.09 -29.16 14.25
N THR A 79 0.04 -30.03 13.24
CA THR A 79 -1.05 -30.90 12.79
C THR A 79 -0.65 -32.35 13.01
N LEU A 80 -1.62 -33.25 13.06
CA LEU A 80 -1.32 -34.69 13.10
C LEU A 80 -0.49 -35.12 11.89
N GLU A 81 -0.74 -34.54 10.71
CA GLU A 81 0.06 -34.79 9.50
C GLU A 81 1.53 -34.37 9.69
N LYS A 82 1.78 -33.21 10.30
CA LYS A 82 3.15 -32.74 10.59
C LYS A 82 3.84 -33.65 11.58
N LEU A 83 3.14 -34.09 12.63
CA LEU A 83 3.71 -34.99 13.64
C LEU A 83 4.03 -36.37 13.06
N ASP A 84 3.16 -36.88 12.18
CA ASP A 84 3.32 -38.14 11.45
C ASP A 84 4.55 -38.10 10.51
N LYS A 85 4.62 -37.09 9.64
CA LYS A 85 5.76 -36.92 8.71
C LYS A 85 7.10 -36.70 9.42
N ARG A 86 7.09 -36.16 10.64
CA ARG A 86 8.29 -35.96 11.47
C ARG A 86 8.64 -37.16 12.34
N GLY A 87 7.81 -38.21 12.35
CA GLY A 87 7.99 -39.39 13.21
C GLY A 87 7.82 -39.12 14.71
N LYS A 88 7.23 -37.98 15.09
CA LYS A 88 6.95 -37.65 16.51
C LYS A 88 5.69 -38.35 17.02
N ALA A 89 4.74 -38.58 16.12
CA ALA A 89 3.59 -39.45 16.33
C ALA A 89 3.43 -40.31 15.07
N ALA A 90 2.67 -41.41 15.15
CA ALA A 90 2.17 -42.10 13.98
C ALA A 90 0.64 -42.13 14.03
N VAL A 91 0.01 -41.85 12.89
CA VAL A 91 -1.45 -41.65 12.82
C VAL A 91 -2.04 -42.62 11.81
N PHE A 92 -2.97 -43.44 12.27
CA PHE A 92 -3.61 -44.49 11.47
C PHE A 92 -5.12 -44.30 11.44
N SER A 93 -5.75 -44.56 10.30
CA SER A 93 -7.20 -44.76 10.26
C SER A 93 -7.54 -46.18 10.70
N GLY A 94 -8.67 -46.35 11.37
CA GLY A 94 -9.16 -47.68 11.74
C GLY A 94 -9.35 -48.59 10.54
N ALA A 95 -9.79 -48.04 9.41
CA ALA A 95 -9.89 -48.75 8.14
C ALA A 95 -8.53 -49.34 7.69
N ASN A 96 -7.44 -48.57 7.81
CA ASN A 96 -6.09 -49.05 7.45
C ASN A 96 -5.64 -50.20 8.38
N ILE A 97 -5.87 -50.08 9.69
CA ILE A 97 -5.53 -51.15 10.64
C ILE A 97 -6.32 -52.43 10.35
N LEU A 98 -7.62 -52.31 10.06
CA LEU A 98 -8.47 -53.45 9.72
C LEU A 98 -8.08 -54.07 8.38
N ASP A 99 -7.71 -53.28 7.38
CA ASP A 99 -7.23 -53.76 6.08
C ASP A 99 -5.91 -54.53 6.21
N GLN A 100 -4.95 -54.01 6.99
CA GLN A 100 -3.71 -54.71 7.32
C GLN A 100 -3.97 -56.03 8.05
N SER A 101 -4.99 -56.08 8.92
CA SER A 101 -5.39 -57.33 9.57
C SER A 101 -5.96 -58.34 8.59
N ARG A 102 -6.73 -57.91 7.56
CA ARG A 102 -7.32 -58.80 6.54
C ARG A 102 -6.28 -59.32 5.55
N THR A 103 -5.31 -58.49 5.21
CA THR A 103 -4.22 -58.81 4.26
C THR A 103 -3.06 -59.55 4.93
N GLY A 104 -3.10 -59.76 6.25
CA GLY A 104 -2.06 -60.43 7.02
C GLY A 104 -0.81 -59.57 7.26
N GLY A 105 -0.85 -58.28 6.94
CA GLY A 105 0.24 -57.33 7.15
C GLY A 105 0.36 -56.79 8.59
N LEU A 106 -0.64 -56.99 9.44
CA LEU A 106 -0.64 -56.53 10.83
C LEU A 106 0.18 -57.47 11.72
N THR A 107 1.46 -57.13 11.94
CA THR A 107 2.40 -57.94 12.74
C THR A 107 2.38 -57.60 14.23
N ASP A 108 1.91 -56.42 14.60
CA ASP A 108 1.98 -55.91 15.97
C ASP A 108 0.97 -56.61 16.91
N PRO A 109 1.42 -57.24 18.01
CA PRO A 109 0.54 -57.97 18.94
C PRO A 109 -0.56 -57.09 19.54
N PHE A 110 -0.26 -55.83 19.89
CA PHE A 110 -1.24 -54.93 20.50
C PHE A 110 -2.42 -54.65 19.56
N TRP A 111 -2.11 -54.35 18.30
CA TRP A 111 -3.14 -54.07 17.30
C TRP A 111 -3.94 -55.34 16.96
N ARG A 112 -3.30 -56.51 16.92
CA ARG A 112 -3.99 -57.79 16.70
C ARG A 112 -5.00 -58.09 17.80
N ASP A 113 -4.62 -57.91 19.06
CA ASP A 113 -5.50 -58.12 20.21
C ASP A 113 -6.67 -57.13 20.20
N MET A 114 -6.42 -55.86 19.85
CA MET A 114 -7.47 -54.85 19.72
C MET A 114 -8.46 -55.14 18.60
N VAL A 115 -7.99 -55.62 17.44
CA VAL A 115 -8.85 -56.07 16.33
C VAL A 115 -9.67 -57.29 16.75
N ALA A 116 -9.03 -58.30 17.36
CA ALA A 116 -9.70 -59.52 17.80
C ALA A 116 -10.77 -59.24 18.86
N ALA A 117 -10.54 -58.27 19.74
CA ALA A 117 -11.51 -57.80 20.74
C ALA A 117 -12.64 -56.94 20.16
N GLY A 118 -12.66 -56.65 18.85
CA GLY A 118 -13.67 -55.82 18.21
C GLY A 118 -13.66 -54.36 18.66
N ARG A 119 -12.54 -53.88 19.21
CA ARG A 119 -12.42 -52.53 19.79
C ARG A 119 -11.92 -51.47 18.79
N ILE A 120 -11.63 -51.88 17.55
CA ILE A 120 -11.22 -50.97 16.48
C ILE A 120 -12.42 -50.65 15.58
N ALA A 121 -12.88 -49.41 15.64
CA ALA A 121 -13.85 -48.88 14.68
C ALA A 121 -13.14 -48.38 13.41
N PRO A 122 -13.68 -48.66 12.19
CA PRO A 122 -13.07 -48.26 10.93
C PRO A 122 -13.00 -46.73 10.73
N GLU A 123 -13.92 -46.00 11.36
CA GLU A 123 -14.09 -44.57 11.21
C GLU A 123 -13.27 -43.75 12.21
N ASP A 124 -12.69 -44.42 13.21
CA ASP A 124 -11.89 -43.78 14.25
C ASP A 124 -10.43 -43.60 13.79
N VAL A 125 -9.76 -42.61 14.38
CA VAL A 125 -8.36 -42.30 14.15
C VAL A 125 -7.55 -42.74 15.35
N TYR A 126 -6.49 -43.50 15.11
CA TYR A 126 -5.60 -44.02 16.14
C TYR A 126 -4.27 -43.29 16.06
N ILE A 127 -3.81 -42.76 17.17
CA ILE A 127 -2.58 -41.96 17.26
C ILE A 127 -1.68 -42.62 18.28
N THR A 128 -0.44 -42.92 17.87
CA THR A 128 0.61 -43.41 18.76
C THR A 128 1.72 -42.38 18.86
N ALA A 129 2.22 -42.10 20.05
CA ALA A 129 3.38 -41.22 20.25
C ALA A 129 4.37 -41.89 21.20
N GLN A 130 5.66 -41.66 20.96
CA GLN A 130 6.73 -42.16 21.84
C GLN A 130 7.04 -41.18 22.97
N ASP A 131 6.91 -39.88 22.70
CA ASP A 131 7.17 -38.81 23.67
C ASP A 131 5.91 -38.51 24.50
N LYS A 132 6.07 -38.53 25.82
CA LYS A 132 5.01 -38.21 26.79
C LYS A 132 4.54 -36.76 26.69
N GLU A 133 5.42 -35.80 26.38
CA GLU A 133 5.04 -34.38 26.25
C GLU A 133 4.17 -34.20 25.00
N VAL A 134 4.61 -34.74 23.84
CA VAL A 134 3.84 -34.70 22.58
C VAL A 134 2.49 -35.41 22.74
N PHE A 135 2.47 -36.57 23.41
CA PHE A 135 1.24 -37.30 23.67
C PHE A 135 0.24 -36.49 24.50
N ALA A 136 0.72 -35.84 25.57
CA ALA A 136 -0.12 -35.01 26.43
C ALA A 136 -0.67 -33.79 25.68
N GLU A 137 0.16 -33.12 24.87
CA GLU A 137 -0.25 -31.98 24.03
C GLU A 137 -1.31 -32.38 23.01
N VAL A 138 -1.08 -33.45 22.26
CA VAL A 138 -2.02 -33.95 21.24
C VAL A 138 -3.34 -34.36 21.88
N ARG A 139 -3.30 -35.04 23.04
CA ARG A 139 -4.50 -35.41 23.79
C ARG A 139 -5.30 -34.19 24.23
N GLU A 140 -4.63 -33.17 24.76
CA GLU A 140 -5.28 -31.95 25.22
C GLU A 140 -5.93 -31.20 24.05
N ASP A 141 -5.20 -30.99 22.96
CA ASP A 141 -5.67 -30.25 21.80
C ASP A 141 -6.82 -30.96 21.07
N LEU A 142 -6.74 -32.29 20.94
CA LEU A 142 -7.83 -33.07 20.35
C LEU A 142 -9.07 -33.03 21.23
N ASN A 143 -8.94 -33.08 22.56
CA ASN A 143 -10.07 -32.93 23.47
C ASN A 143 -10.70 -31.54 23.37
N ARG A 144 -9.91 -30.48 23.15
CA ARG A 144 -10.43 -29.11 22.94
C ARG A 144 -11.19 -28.99 21.61
N ARG A 145 -10.65 -29.55 20.53
CA ARG A 145 -11.24 -29.42 19.18
C ARG A 145 -12.40 -30.38 18.91
N LEU A 146 -12.32 -31.60 19.42
CA LEU A 146 -13.40 -32.59 19.33
C LEU A 146 -14.37 -32.47 20.53
N GLY A 147 -14.02 -31.80 21.62
CA GLY A 147 -14.88 -31.77 22.80
C GLY A 147 -14.90 -33.12 23.56
N PRO A 148 -15.59 -33.14 24.71
CA PRO A 148 -15.47 -34.20 25.69
C PRO A 148 -16.01 -35.55 25.19
N GLY A 149 -15.34 -36.64 25.55
CA GLY A 149 -15.79 -38.03 25.29
C GLY A 149 -15.49 -38.57 23.88
N ARG A 150 -14.89 -37.76 22.99
CA ARG A 150 -14.49 -38.21 21.64
C ARG A 150 -13.04 -38.68 21.54
N VAL A 151 -12.23 -38.44 22.56
CA VAL A 151 -10.84 -38.93 22.65
C VAL A 151 -10.75 -39.90 23.82
N VAL A 152 -10.30 -41.13 23.54
CA VAL A 152 -10.16 -42.21 24.51
C VAL A 152 -8.71 -42.66 24.54
N ILE A 153 -8.19 -42.86 25.74
CA ILE A 153 -6.84 -43.40 25.94
C ILE A 153 -6.93 -44.92 25.90
N LEU A 154 -6.21 -45.54 24.98
CA LEU A 154 -6.19 -46.99 24.80
C LEU A 154 -5.02 -47.65 25.52
N ASN A 155 -3.90 -46.93 25.66
CA ASN A 155 -2.72 -47.41 26.36
C ASN A 155 -1.89 -46.23 26.90
N GLU A 156 -1.45 -46.33 28.16
CA GLU A 156 -0.52 -45.37 28.82
C GLU A 156 0.80 -46.04 29.27
N GLY A 157 1.03 -47.30 28.88
CA GLY A 157 2.24 -48.06 29.20
C GLY A 157 3.45 -47.64 28.36
N GLU A 158 4.21 -48.61 27.84
CA GLU A 158 5.39 -48.31 27.00
C GLU A 158 5.04 -47.64 25.66
N ARG A 159 3.81 -47.81 25.17
CA ARG A 159 3.28 -47.14 23.98
C ARG A 159 2.05 -46.35 24.33
N LEU A 160 2.11 -45.05 24.06
CA LEU A 160 1.04 -44.13 24.36
C LEU A 160 0.10 -44.07 23.16
N ILE A 161 -1.15 -44.54 23.33
CA ILE A 161 -2.11 -44.70 22.23
C ILE A 161 -3.43 -43.99 22.55
N LEU A 162 -3.88 -43.16 21.61
CA LEU A 162 -5.16 -42.46 21.64
C LEU A 162 -6.05 -42.97 20.51
N ALA A 163 -7.35 -43.11 20.78
CA ALA A 163 -8.39 -43.20 19.77
C ALA A 163 -9.20 -41.90 19.76
N ALA A 164 -9.36 -41.31 18.58
CA ALA A 164 -10.17 -40.13 18.35
C ALA A 164 -11.31 -40.46 17.39
N LYS A 165 -12.54 -40.22 17.83
CA LYS A 165 -13.77 -40.43 17.04
C LYS A 165 -13.98 -39.29 16.06
N ALA A 166 -13.31 -39.36 14.91
CA ALA A 166 -13.39 -38.32 13.89
C ALA A 166 -12.95 -38.80 12.51
N ASN A 167 -13.34 -38.07 11.45
CA ASN A 167 -12.93 -38.38 10.09
C ASN A 167 -11.42 -38.13 9.88
N TYR A 168 -10.68 -39.17 9.50
CA TYR A 168 -9.23 -39.15 9.29
C TYR A 168 -8.76 -38.03 8.34
N GLU A 169 -9.38 -37.92 7.15
CA GLU A 169 -8.93 -36.97 6.11
C GLU A 169 -9.01 -35.51 6.56
N LYS A 170 -9.97 -35.19 7.43
CA LYS A 170 -10.14 -33.85 7.98
C LYS A 170 -9.25 -33.63 9.20
N VAL A 171 -9.29 -34.54 10.18
CA VAL A 171 -8.60 -34.36 11.47
C VAL A 171 -7.09 -34.38 11.32
N ILE A 172 -6.55 -35.11 10.34
CA ILE A 172 -5.10 -35.11 10.12
C ILE A 172 -4.54 -33.72 9.75
N LYS A 173 -5.38 -32.88 9.13
CA LYS A 173 -5.05 -31.51 8.67
C LYS A 173 -5.45 -30.43 9.67
N TRP A 174 -6.14 -30.77 10.76
CA TRP A 174 -6.51 -29.77 11.75
C TRP A 174 -5.26 -29.26 12.46
N ASN A 175 -5.16 -27.94 12.56
CA ASN A 175 -4.24 -27.30 13.48
C ASN A 175 -4.64 -27.75 14.89
N LEU A 176 -3.70 -28.14 15.74
CA LEU A 176 -3.97 -28.59 17.10
C LEU A 176 -3.70 -27.46 18.07
N GLY A 177 -2.41 -27.19 18.29
CA GLY A 177 -1.88 -26.11 19.11
C GLY A 177 -0.39 -25.90 18.85
N LEU A 178 0.19 -24.88 19.49
CA LEU A 178 1.60 -24.55 19.33
C LEU A 178 2.49 -25.59 20.03
N PRO A 179 3.44 -26.25 19.34
CA PRO A 179 4.25 -27.31 19.95
C PRO A 179 5.38 -26.73 20.82
N LYS A 180 5.38 -27.01 22.13
CA LYS A 180 6.37 -26.42 23.07
C LYS A 180 7.82 -26.74 22.69
N SER A 181 8.07 -27.93 22.14
CA SER A 181 9.40 -28.33 21.67
C SER A 181 9.96 -27.36 20.61
N GLU A 182 9.13 -26.89 19.70
CA GLU A 182 9.57 -26.01 18.59
C GLU A 182 9.73 -24.57 19.08
N LEU A 183 8.85 -24.12 19.99
CA LEU A 183 9.00 -22.81 20.64
C LEU A 183 10.34 -22.72 21.38
N ARG A 184 10.68 -23.75 22.18
CA ARG A 184 11.96 -23.82 22.91
C ARG A 184 13.15 -23.89 21.95
N GLU A 185 13.07 -24.69 20.89
CA GLU A 185 14.15 -24.82 19.91
C GLU A 185 14.47 -23.48 19.24
N VAL A 186 13.46 -22.75 18.77
CA VAL A 186 13.63 -21.42 18.15
C VAL A 186 14.37 -20.46 19.09
N VAL A 187 13.97 -20.43 20.36
CA VAL A 187 14.57 -19.55 21.38
C VAL A 187 15.98 -20.01 21.77
N ASN A 188 16.23 -21.31 21.86
CA ASN A 188 17.55 -21.88 22.16
C ASN A 188 18.57 -21.60 21.05
N GLN A 189 18.14 -21.60 19.79
CA GLN A 189 18.96 -21.15 18.66
C GLN A 189 19.13 -19.62 18.64
N GLY A 190 18.48 -18.91 19.57
CA GLY A 190 18.61 -17.49 19.83
C GLY A 190 17.89 -16.58 18.84
N TYR A 191 16.85 -17.08 18.17
CA TYR A 191 15.93 -16.28 17.37
C TYR A 191 14.85 -15.65 18.26
N TYR A 192 14.19 -14.61 17.75
CA TYR A 192 12.88 -14.22 18.29
C TYR A 192 11.79 -15.16 17.74
N LEU A 193 10.74 -15.32 18.53
CA LEU A 193 9.61 -16.18 18.23
C LEU A 193 8.43 -15.35 17.72
N VAL A 194 7.83 -15.79 16.61
CA VAL A 194 6.59 -15.24 16.07
C VAL A 194 5.52 -16.35 15.99
N PRO A 195 4.73 -16.58 17.06
CA PRO A 195 3.75 -17.64 17.05
C PRO A 195 2.57 -17.31 16.12
N ARG A 196 2.03 -18.35 15.48
CA ARG A 196 0.91 -18.24 14.55
C ARG A 196 -0.30 -19.08 14.95
N PRO A 197 -1.04 -18.67 16.01
CA PRO A 197 -2.20 -19.40 16.47
C PRO A 197 -3.40 -19.28 15.51
N THR A 198 -4.31 -20.24 15.59
CA THR A 198 -5.61 -20.21 14.88
C THR A 198 -6.78 -20.06 15.84
N ASN A 199 -7.92 -19.56 15.34
CA ASN A 199 -9.15 -19.53 16.13
C ASN A 199 -9.82 -20.92 16.17
N TYR A 200 -10.65 -21.13 17.20
CA TYR A 200 -11.44 -22.34 17.37
C TYR A 200 -12.88 -22.09 16.92
N THR A 201 -13.53 -23.10 16.33
CA THR A 201 -14.92 -22.98 15.84
C THR A 201 -15.93 -22.62 16.94
N LYS A 202 -15.69 -23.06 18.18
CA LYS A 202 -16.44 -22.66 19.37
C LYS A 202 -15.43 -22.30 20.46
N VAL A 203 -14.95 -21.07 20.42
CA VAL A 203 -13.88 -20.63 21.33
C VAL A 203 -14.39 -20.55 22.78
N THR A 204 -13.68 -21.20 23.70
CA THR A 204 -13.92 -21.08 25.14
C THR A 204 -12.79 -20.31 25.83
N PRO A 205 -13.00 -19.75 27.03
CA PRO A 205 -11.93 -19.05 27.75
C PRO A 205 -10.69 -19.92 28.00
N GLY A 206 -10.89 -21.23 28.20
CA GLY A 206 -9.80 -22.20 28.36
C GLY A 206 -8.96 -22.38 27.10
N ASP A 207 -9.55 -22.24 25.92
CA ASP A 207 -8.83 -22.39 24.65
C ASP A 207 -7.97 -21.17 24.33
N VAL A 208 -8.43 -19.97 24.69
CA VAL A 208 -7.61 -18.74 24.57
C VAL A 208 -6.44 -18.81 25.54
N ASN A 209 -6.70 -19.17 26.80
CA ASN A 209 -5.66 -19.25 27.82
C ASN A 209 -4.63 -20.34 27.51
N SER A 210 -5.03 -21.50 26.98
CA SER A 210 -4.08 -22.58 26.64
C SER A 210 -3.03 -22.15 25.60
N VAL A 211 -3.43 -21.34 24.61
CA VAL A 211 -2.50 -20.78 23.61
C VAL A 211 -1.46 -19.87 24.28
N PHE A 212 -1.89 -18.96 25.16
CA PHE A 212 -0.99 -18.05 25.85
C PHE A 212 -0.18 -18.73 26.97
N GLU A 213 -0.68 -19.79 27.59
CA GLU A 213 0.05 -20.64 28.54
C GLU A 213 1.18 -21.40 27.85
N ARG A 214 0.96 -21.90 26.63
CA ARG A 214 2.04 -22.51 25.83
C ARG A 214 3.17 -21.54 25.53
N LEU A 215 2.87 -20.26 25.36
CA LEU A 215 3.88 -19.22 25.19
C LEU A 215 4.70 -18.95 26.46
N GLN A 216 4.22 -19.36 27.65
CA GLN A 216 5.02 -19.28 28.88
C GLN A 216 6.14 -20.32 28.95
N ALA A 217 6.14 -21.31 28.05
CA ALA A 217 7.25 -22.25 27.92
C ALA A 217 8.56 -21.57 27.48
N VAL A 218 8.49 -20.32 27.03
CA VAL A 218 9.62 -19.49 26.63
C VAL A 218 9.55 -18.12 27.29
N ASP A 219 10.68 -17.44 27.40
CA ASP A 219 10.71 -16.07 27.91
C ASP A 219 9.88 -15.14 27.01
N SER A 220 8.90 -14.45 27.60
CA SER A 220 8.07 -13.45 26.95
C SER A 220 8.87 -12.38 26.20
N SER A 221 10.08 -12.04 26.65
CA SER A 221 10.97 -11.08 25.98
C SER A 221 11.43 -11.54 24.60
N LYS A 222 11.40 -12.86 24.35
CA LYS A 222 11.77 -13.50 23.08
C LYS A 222 10.61 -13.59 22.11
N VAL A 223 9.37 -13.35 22.55
CA VAL A 223 8.20 -13.28 21.68
C VAL A 223 8.11 -11.89 21.06
N SER A 224 8.44 -11.77 19.77
CA SER A 224 8.47 -10.46 19.12
C SER A 224 7.06 -9.96 18.83
N ALA A 225 6.29 -10.75 18.08
CA ALA A 225 4.97 -10.42 17.58
C ALA A 225 4.12 -11.70 17.42
N VAL A 226 2.79 -11.57 17.44
CA VAL A 226 1.85 -12.68 17.18
C VAL A 226 1.18 -12.46 15.84
N MET A 227 1.15 -13.50 15.00
CA MET A 227 0.64 -13.43 13.63
C MET A 227 -0.46 -14.48 13.41
N PHE A 228 -1.73 -14.07 13.49
CA PHE A 228 -2.86 -14.99 13.39
C PHE A 228 -2.97 -15.64 12.01
N THR A 229 -3.44 -16.89 12.00
CA THR A 229 -3.68 -17.67 10.77
C THR A 229 -5.15 -18.09 10.69
N GLY A 230 -5.71 -18.09 9.49
CA GLY A 230 -7.14 -18.34 9.23
C GLY A 230 -7.93 -17.05 8.99
N ASP A 231 -9.25 -17.19 8.98
CA ASP A 231 -10.21 -16.12 8.67
C ASP A 231 -10.62 -15.29 9.91
N GLU A 232 -10.22 -15.71 11.11
CA GLU A 232 -10.62 -15.10 12.38
C GLU A 232 -9.43 -14.99 13.34
N VAL A 233 -9.46 -13.96 14.18
CA VAL A 233 -8.52 -13.81 15.29
C VAL A 233 -8.95 -14.65 16.49
N LEU A 234 -7.96 -15.15 17.24
CA LEU A 234 -8.21 -15.94 18.45
C LEU A 234 -9.13 -15.19 19.43
N GLY A 235 -10.23 -15.82 19.82
CA GLY A 235 -11.21 -15.27 20.75
C GLY A 235 -12.37 -14.52 20.09
N TYR A 236 -12.36 -14.33 18.78
CA TYR A 236 -13.53 -13.77 18.09
C TYR A 236 -14.71 -14.77 18.13
N PRO A 237 -15.97 -14.31 18.30
CA PRO A 237 -16.39 -12.92 18.54
C PRO A 237 -16.35 -12.49 20.02
N ASP A 238 -16.76 -13.35 20.96
CA ASP A 238 -17.15 -12.94 22.32
C ASP A 238 -15.98 -12.86 23.33
N LEU A 239 -14.85 -13.51 23.04
CA LEU A 239 -13.69 -13.61 23.93
C LEU A 239 -12.50 -12.74 23.50
N LEU A 240 -12.69 -11.85 22.53
CA LEU A 240 -11.67 -10.91 22.09
C LEU A 240 -11.09 -10.05 23.24
N PRO A 241 -11.87 -9.60 24.25
CA PRO A 241 -11.32 -8.90 25.42
C PRO A 241 -10.27 -9.70 26.20
N LEU A 242 -10.42 -11.03 26.28
CA LEU A 242 -9.44 -11.90 26.94
C LEU A 242 -8.14 -11.97 26.15
N THR A 243 -8.21 -12.04 24.83
CA THR A 243 -7.04 -11.96 23.94
C THR A 243 -6.35 -10.60 24.10
N VAL A 244 -7.10 -9.49 24.15
CA VAL A 244 -6.57 -8.14 24.38
C VAL A 244 -5.80 -8.06 25.70
N GLN A 245 -6.36 -8.60 26.78
CA GLN A 245 -5.71 -8.60 28.09
C GLN A 245 -4.37 -9.36 28.04
N ASN A 246 -4.36 -10.56 27.45
CA ASN A 246 -3.14 -11.34 27.30
C ASN A 246 -2.05 -10.63 26.47
N PHE A 247 -2.43 -9.84 25.46
CA PHE A 247 -1.49 -8.99 24.70
C PHE A 247 -0.92 -7.85 25.54
N LYS A 248 -1.77 -7.17 26.35
CA LYS A 248 -1.35 -6.06 27.21
C LYS A 248 -0.40 -6.53 28.31
N ASP A 249 -0.77 -7.60 29.01
CA ASP A 249 0.00 -8.13 30.15
C ASP A 249 1.41 -8.60 29.74
N ARG A 250 1.55 -9.09 28.50
CA ARG A 250 2.82 -9.59 27.96
C ARG A 250 3.52 -8.61 27.02
N GLY A 251 2.94 -7.43 26.79
CA GLY A 251 3.47 -6.44 25.88
C GLY A 251 3.71 -6.97 24.45
N LEU A 252 2.83 -7.84 23.95
CA LEU A 252 2.95 -8.45 22.62
C LEU A 252 2.61 -7.44 21.51
N THR A 253 3.24 -7.61 20.35
CA THR A 253 2.96 -6.83 19.14
C THR A 253 2.06 -7.65 18.22
N LEU A 254 1.03 -7.03 17.62
CA LEU A 254 0.20 -7.69 16.62
C LEU A 254 0.85 -7.57 15.23
N ALA A 255 1.06 -8.70 14.55
CA ALA A 255 1.55 -8.70 13.17
C ALA A 255 0.37 -8.79 12.19
N MET A 256 0.24 -7.81 11.29
CA MET A 256 -0.87 -7.74 10.32
C MET A 256 -0.36 -7.94 8.90
N ILE A 257 -0.76 -9.06 8.26
CA ILE A 257 -0.33 -9.44 6.91
C ILE A 257 -1.08 -8.65 5.85
N GLU A 258 -0.36 -7.92 5.02
CA GLU A 258 -0.94 -7.24 3.86
C GLU A 258 -1.49 -8.22 2.85
N HIS A 259 -2.65 -7.89 2.28
CA HIS A 259 -3.20 -8.66 1.20
C HIS A 259 -2.33 -8.44 -0.06
N PRO A 260 -1.87 -9.49 -0.75
CA PRO A 260 -0.95 -9.30 -1.88
C PRO A 260 -1.54 -8.57 -3.08
N LEU A 261 -2.83 -8.80 -3.35
CA LEU A 261 -3.54 -8.27 -4.52
C LEU A 261 -4.48 -7.09 -4.22
N GLN A 262 -4.75 -6.81 -2.96
CA GLN A 262 -5.77 -5.82 -2.55
C GLN A 262 -5.15 -4.86 -1.55
N LEU A 263 -5.71 -3.65 -1.45
CA LEU A 263 -5.37 -2.75 -0.38
C LEU A 263 -5.83 -3.34 0.96
N ARG A 264 -5.14 -2.98 2.06
CA ARG A 264 -5.35 -3.49 3.42
C ARG A 264 -4.81 -4.89 3.67
N PHE A 265 -5.16 -5.42 4.83
CA PHE A 265 -4.74 -6.72 5.33
C PHE A 265 -5.57 -7.86 4.77
N VAL A 266 -5.01 -9.07 4.85
CA VAL A 266 -5.78 -10.31 4.71
C VAL A 266 -7.00 -10.21 5.62
N LYS A 267 -8.19 -10.46 5.06
CA LYS A 267 -9.44 -10.28 5.79
C LYS A 267 -9.48 -11.30 6.93
N GLN A 268 -9.39 -10.79 8.15
CA GLN A 268 -9.51 -11.57 9.39
C GLN A 268 -10.51 -10.89 10.31
N GLU A 269 -11.54 -11.61 10.73
CA GLU A 269 -12.56 -11.08 11.63
C GLU A 269 -11.96 -10.81 13.02
N GLY A 270 -12.29 -9.65 13.60
CA GLY A 270 -11.75 -9.18 14.88
C GLY A 270 -10.34 -8.57 14.82
N LEU A 271 -9.62 -8.60 13.69
CA LEU A 271 -8.23 -8.11 13.60
C LEU A 271 -8.11 -6.60 13.89
N LEU A 272 -8.97 -5.79 13.28
CA LEU A 272 -8.95 -4.34 13.45
C LEU A 272 -9.43 -3.92 14.85
N ASP A 273 -10.35 -4.68 15.42
CA ASP A 273 -10.86 -4.46 16.78
C ASP A 273 -9.77 -4.75 17.81
N LEU A 274 -9.05 -5.87 17.63
CA LEU A 274 -7.89 -6.21 18.45
C LEU A 274 -6.80 -5.13 18.33
N ALA A 275 -6.44 -4.72 17.11
CA ALA A 275 -5.43 -3.68 16.88
C ALA A 275 -5.78 -2.36 17.59
N THR A 276 -7.06 -1.97 17.57
CA THR A 276 -7.56 -0.78 18.26
C THR A 276 -7.50 -0.94 19.79
N ALA A 277 -7.90 -2.11 20.30
CA ALA A 277 -7.96 -2.39 21.73
C ALA A 277 -6.57 -2.51 22.39
N ILE A 278 -5.54 -2.90 21.65
CA ILE A 278 -4.12 -2.92 22.09
C ILE A 278 -3.39 -1.58 21.86
N HIS A 279 -4.14 -0.49 21.65
CA HIS A 279 -3.59 0.86 21.40
C HIS A 279 -2.66 0.92 20.19
N TYR A 280 -3.00 0.24 19.10
CA TYR A 280 -2.26 0.26 17.84
C TYR A 280 -0.83 -0.26 17.93
N LYS A 281 -0.50 -1.06 18.94
CA LYS A 281 0.76 -1.80 19.03
C LYS A 281 0.81 -2.94 18.02
N ALA A 282 0.89 -2.56 16.75
CA ALA A 282 0.85 -3.47 15.61
C ALA A 282 1.94 -3.12 14.60
N ALA A 283 2.46 -4.14 13.94
CA ALA A 283 3.45 -4.04 12.89
C ALA A 283 2.88 -4.63 11.60
N ARG A 284 3.17 -3.96 10.47
CA ARG A 284 2.78 -4.44 9.14
C ARG A 284 3.73 -5.53 8.69
N VAL A 285 3.14 -6.59 8.17
CA VAL A 285 3.85 -7.74 7.59
C VAL A 285 3.64 -7.72 6.09
N TYR A 286 4.73 -7.82 5.35
CA TYR A 286 4.68 -8.04 3.91
C TYR A 286 5.29 -9.40 3.57
N THR A 287 4.66 -10.09 2.62
CA THR A 287 5.14 -11.33 2.03
C THR A 287 5.02 -11.24 0.51
N ILE A 288 5.97 -11.83 -0.21
CA ILE A 288 5.85 -12.05 -1.65
C ILE A 288 5.03 -13.34 -1.83
N PRO A 289 3.92 -13.32 -2.59
CA PRO A 289 3.15 -14.53 -2.87
C PRO A 289 4.02 -15.62 -3.48
N LYS A 290 3.83 -16.86 -3.02
CA LYS A 290 4.63 -18.02 -3.48
C LYS A 290 4.58 -18.19 -5.00
N ASP A 291 3.41 -18.01 -5.60
CA ASP A 291 3.14 -18.06 -7.04
C ASP A 291 3.85 -16.95 -7.84
N GLU A 292 4.13 -15.82 -7.21
CA GLU A 292 4.88 -14.71 -7.80
C GLU A 292 6.40 -14.92 -7.66
N GLN A 293 6.84 -15.29 -6.45
CA GLN A 293 8.26 -15.53 -6.14
C GLN A 293 8.87 -16.63 -7.01
N LEU A 294 8.11 -17.68 -7.32
CA LEU A 294 8.52 -18.77 -8.21
C LEU A 294 8.96 -18.34 -9.61
N LYS A 295 8.54 -17.14 -10.05
CA LYS A 295 8.83 -16.60 -11.38
C LYS A 295 9.93 -15.54 -11.38
N MET A 296 10.39 -15.12 -10.20
CA MET A 296 11.36 -14.06 -10.03
C MET A 296 12.78 -14.60 -9.90
N LYS A 297 13.75 -13.79 -10.32
CA LYS A 297 15.16 -14.01 -9.98
C LYS A 297 15.48 -13.49 -8.58
N ILE A 298 16.57 -13.96 -7.98
CA ILE A 298 17.00 -13.48 -6.65
C ILE A 298 17.19 -11.96 -6.65
N SER A 299 17.82 -11.40 -7.68
CA SER A 299 18.08 -9.96 -7.78
C SER A 299 16.80 -9.12 -7.85
N GLU A 300 15.79 -9.60 -8.58
CA GLU A 300 14.47 -8.95 -8.67
C GLU A 300 13.73 -9.01 -7.33
N ALA A 301 13.83 -10.15 -6.62
CA ALA A 301 13.26 -10.29 -5.28
C ALA A 301 13.94 -9.36 -4.27
N ILE A 302 15.27 -9.24 -4.29
CA ILE A 302 16.03 -8.32 -3.43
C ILE A 302 15.61 -6.87 -3.69
N LEU A 303 15.57 -6.44 -4.95
CA LEU A 303 15.12 -5.08 -5.32
C LEU A 303 13.68 -4.81 -4.86
N ARG A 304 12.82 -5.82 -4.93
CA ARG A 304 11.45 -5.70 -4.45
C ARG A 304 11.39 -5.51 -2.94
N TRP A 305 12.17 -6.24 -2.16
CA TRP A 305 12.25 -6.04 -0.71
C TRP A 305 12.78 -4.67 -0.35
N GLU A 306 13.82 -4.23 -1.06
CA GLU A 306 14.39 -2.89 -0.90
C GLU A 306 13.33 -1.79 -1.13
N THR A 307 12.61 -1.89 -2.25
CA THR A 307 11.59 -0.92 -2.65
C THR A 307 10.37 -0.96 -1.73
N THR A 308 9.89 -2.17 -1.39
CA THR A 308 8.64 -2.36 -0.64
C THR A 308 8.82 -2.03 0.84
N THR A 309 9.91 -2.49 1.45
CA THR A 309 10.16 -2.35 2.89
C THR A 309 10.36 -0.89 3.26
N ASN A 310 11.10 -0.13 2.44
CA ASN A 310 11.43 1.26 2.69
C ASN A 310 10.57 2.25 1.88
N LEU A 311 10.75 2.26 0.56
CA LEU A 311 10.36 3.37 -0.31
C LEU A 311 8.85 3.47 -0.55
N GLU A 312 8.13 2.34 -0.49
CA GLU A 312 6.72 2.26 -0.89
C GLU A 312 5.73 1.94 0.24
N ARG A 313 6.08 1.14 1.26
CA ARG A 313 5.08 0.61 2.21
C ARG A 313 5.43 0.67 3.69
N ASN A 314 6.64 1.09 4.05
CA ASN A 314 7.07 1.27 5.43
C ASN A 314 6.84 0.02 6.32
N ILE A 315 7.24 -1.14 5.81
CA ILE A 315 7.06 -2.45 6.46
C ILE A 315 8.11 -2.64 7.57
N ARG A 316 7.73 -3.32 8.66
CA ARG A 316 8.64 -3.63 9.77
C ARG A 316 8.85 -5.12 10.00
N ILE A 317 7.97 -5.96 9.46
CA ILE A 317 8.11 -7.41 9.47
C ILE A 317 8.14 -7.90 8.02
N ASN A 318 9.29 -8.42 7.61
CA ASN A 318 9.46 -9.04 6.30
C ASN A 318 9.34 -10.55 6.46
N LEU A 319 8.22 -11.13 6.01
CA LEU A 319 8.02 -12.57 6.00
C LEU A 319 8.62 -13.15 4.72
N LEU A 320 9.81 -13.73 4.84
CA LEU A 320 10.59 -14.30 3.75
C LEU A 320 10.24 -15.78 3.57
N HIS A 321 9.79 -16.14 2.37
CA HIS A 321 9.64 -17.53 1.96
C HIS A 321 10.90 -18.02 1.24
N ARG A 322 11.19 -19.33 1.38
CA ARG A 322 12.26 -19.97 0.62
C ARG A 322 11.93 -20.03 -0.87
N PHE A 323 12.96 -19.93 -1.70
CA PHE A 323 12.86 -20.36 -3.11
C PHE A 323 12.75 -21.88 -3.17
N GLU A 324 11.87 -22.36 -4.06
CA GLU A 324 11.68 -23.79 -4.32
C GLU A 324 12.62 -24.33 -5.40
N LYS A 325 13.24 -23.43 -6.20
CA LYS A 325 14.18 -23.78 -7.26
C LYS A 325 15.51 -23.09 -7.02
N ALA A 326 16.59 -23.83 -7.22
CA ALA A 326 17.94 -23.28 -7.16
C ALA A 326 18.22 -22.41 -8.40
N GLU A 327 19.02 -21.36 -8.22
CA GLU A 327 19.55 -20.62 -9.36
C GLU A 327 20.64 -21.44 -10.09
N PRO A 328 20.85 -21.22 -11.41
CA PRO A 328 21.85 -21.96 -12.17
C PRO A 328 23.25 -21.84 -11.54
N GLY A 329 23.85 -22.98 -11.19
CA GLY A 329 25.20 -23.03 -10.61
C GLY A 329 25.27 -22.93 -9.07
N MET A 330 24.13 -22.89 -8.37
CA MET A 330 24.05 -22.94 -6.91
C MET A 330 23.18 -24.10 -6.44
N SER A 331 23.38 -24.55 -5.20
CA SER A 331 22.41 -25.40 -4.49
C SER A 331 21.17 -24.60 -4.05
N LEU A 332 20.08 -25.27 -3.65
CA LEU A 332 18.91 -24.60 -3.10
C LEU A 332 19.26 -23.89 -1.79
N TYR A 333 20.15 -24.49 -1.00
CA TYR A 333 20.68 -23.90 0.23
C TYR A 333 21.42 -22.59 -0.04
N GLU A 334 22.39 -22.60 -0.95
CA GLU A 334 23.19 -21.42 -1.32
C GLU A 334 22.32 -20.32 -1.93
N THR A 335 21.36 -20.69 -2.79
CA THR A 335 20.39 -19.77 -3.39
C THR A 335 19.62 -19.00 -2.30
N ASN A 336 19.08 -19.70 -1.31
CA ASN A 336 18.31 -19.08 -0.22
C ASN A 336 19.19 -18.25 0.72
N LEU A 337 20.41 -18.68 0.99
CA LEU A 337 21.37 -17.93 1.82
C LEU A 337 21.83 -16.64 1.11
N ALA A 338 22.14 -16.71 -0.18
CA ALA A 338 22.47 -15.56 -1.02
C ALA A 338 21.31 -14.56 -1.10
N TYR A 339 20.08 -15.06 -1.24
CA TYR A 339 18.87 -14.25 -1.24
C TYR A 339 18.70 -13.47 0.08
N ILE A 340 18.72 -14.14 1.22
CA ILE A 340 18.50 -13.50 2.52
C ILE A 340 19.64 -12.53 2.86
N SER A 341 20.89 -12.93 2.61
CA SER A 341 22.03 -12.04 2.82
C SER A 341 22.02 -10.83 1.88
N GLY A 342 21.52 -10.99 0.65
CA GLY A 342 21.28 -9.91 -0.30
C GLY A 342 20.23 -8.92 0.20
N VAL A 343 19.09 -9.42 0.71
CA VAL A 343 18.04 -8.60 1.33
C VAL A 343 18.59 -7.83 2.53
N LYS A 344 19.33 -8.50 3.44
CA LYS A 344 19.97 -7.85 4.58
C LYS A 344 20.91 -6.73 4.14
N LYS A 345 21.79 -6.98 3.16
CA LYS A 345 22.75 -5.98 2.66
C LYS A 345 22.04 -4.78 2.04
N ALA A 346 21.01 -5.01 1.22
CA ALA A 346 20.22 -3.94 0.60
C ALA A 346 19.52 -3.06 1.66
N LEU A 347 18.90 -3.68 2.66
CA LEU A 347 18.23 -2.94 3.74
C LEU A 347 19.22 -2.25 4.68
N ALA A 348 20.37 -2.87 4.97
CA ALA A 348 21.43 -2.26 5.77
C ALA A 348 22.02 -1.02 5.10
N ALA A 349 22.20 -1.05 3.77
CA ALA A 349 22.69 0.08 2.99
C ALA A 349 21.77 1.32 3.08
N GLN A 350 20.49 1.11 3.39
CA GLN A 350 19.50 2.17 3.60
C GLN A 350 19.43 2.68 5.05
N GLY A 351 20.25 2.14 5.95
CA GLY A 351 20.35 2.59 7.35
C GLY A 351 19.39 1.91 8.33
N PHE A 352 18.74 0.81 7.95
CA PHE A 352 17.89 0.06 8.86
C PHE A 352 18.69 -0.79 9.85
N ALA A 353 18.18 -0.89 11.07
CA ALA A 353 18.67 -1.82 12.09
C ALA A 353 17.86 -3.12 12.03
N PHE A 354 18.50 -4.25 12.37
CA PHE A 354 17.85 -5.57 12.39
C PHE A 354 17.59 -6.01 13.82
N GLY A 355 16.35 -6.41 14.12
CA GLY A 355 15.95 -6.83 15.46
C GLY A 355 14.44 -6.98 15.58
N ARG A 356 13.92 -6.73 16.78
CA ARG A 356 12.47 -6.73 17.03
C ARG A 356 11.79 -5.65 16.17
N ALA A 357 10.70 -6.00 15.50
CA ALA A 357 9.96 -5.06 14.67
C ALA A 357 9.50 -3.86 15.50
N GLY A 358 9.84 -2.67 15.00
CA GLY A 358 9.37 -1.43 15.61
C GLY A 358 7.87 -1.25 15.36
N THR A 359 7.16 -0.78 16.37
CA THR A 359 5.78 -0.31 16.25
C THR A 359 5.76 1.20 16.17
N PHE A 360 4.82 1.77 15.41
CA PHE A 360 4.61 3.20 15.45
C PHE A 360 4.07 3.60 16.83
N GLU A 361 4.67 4.64 17.41
CA GLU A 361 4.05 5.32 18.54
C GLU A 361 2.70 5.88 18.09
N PRO A 362 1.59 5.62 18.82
CA PRO A 362 0.27 6.09 18.44
C PRO A 362 0.24 7.62 18.31
N TYR A 363 0.24 8.10 17.08
CA TYR A 363 0.23 9.52 16.77
C TYR A 363 -1.15 9.98 16.31
N PHE A 364 -1.70 10.94 17.06
CA PHE A 364 -2.91 11.65 16.74
C PHE A 364 -2.60 13.16 16.69
N PRO A 365 -2.82 13.83 15.55
CA PRO A 365 -2.59 15.26 15.45
C PRO A 365 -3.48 16.02 16.42
N GLN A 366 -2.96 17.11 16.99
CA GLN A 366 -3.73 17.92 17.93
C GLN A 366 -4.98 18.53 17.23
N PRO A 367 -6.18 18.47 17.83
CA PRO A 367 -7.42 18.87 17.16
C PRO A 367 -7.43 20.31 16.64
N TRP A 368 -6.76 21.23 17.33
CA TRP A 368 -6.66 22.63 16.91
C TRP A 368 -5.77 22.83 15.67
N LEU A 369 -4.69 22.06 15.54
CA LEU A 369 -3.87 22.08 14.32
C LEU A 369 -4.68 21.57 13.13
N LEU A 370 -5.44 20.49 13.31
CA LEU A 370 -6.36 19.98 12.28
C LEU A 370 -7.42 21.02 11.91
N ALA A 371 -7.95 21.75 12.89
CA ALA A 371 -8.92 22.82 12.64
C ALA A 371 -8.33 23.93 11.76
N LEU A 372 -7.07 24.35 12.00
CA LEU A 372 -6.37 25.34 11.17
C LEU A 372 -6.15 24.84 9.74
N VAL A 373 -5.80 23.56 9.57
CA VAL A 373 -5.65 22.94 8.25
C VAL A 373 -7.00 22.88 7.52
N MET A 374 -8.10 22.53 8.20
CA MET A 374 -9.44 22.55 7.62
C MET A 374 -9.89 23.96 7.24
N LEU A 375 -9.57 24.96 8.06
CA LEU A 375 -9.82 26.37 7.76
C LEU A 375 -9.05 26.83 6.52
N GLY A 376 -7.79 26.44 6.38
CA GLY A 376 -6.99 26.72 5.18
C GLY A 376 -7.53 26.06 3.92
N ALA A 377 -7.93 24.79 4.00
CA ALA A 377 -8.51 24.06 2.88
C ALA A 377 -9.87 24.66 2.44
N THR A 378 -10.72 25.06 3.39
CA THR A 378 -11.98 25.75 3.08
C THR A 378 -11.75 27.12 2.46
N ALA A 379 -10.76 27.88 2.94
CA ALA A 379 -10.37 29.15 2.34
C ALA A 379 -9.91 28.98 0.88
N ALA A 380 -9.14 27.92 0.57
CA ALA A 380 -8.75 27.59 -0.80
C ALA A 380 -9.97 27.26 -1.67
N GLY A 381 -10.94 26.51 -1.14
CA GLY A 381 -12.17 26.18 -1.85
C GLY A 381 -13.04 27.39 -2.15
N VAL A 382 -13.22 28.28 -1.17
CA VAL A 382 -13.95 29.55 -1.34
C VAL A 382 -13.22 30.45 -2.34
N LEU A 383 -11.88 30.48 -2.31
CA LEU A 383 -11.09 31.23 -3.28
C LEU A 383 -11.30 30.68 -4.69
N LEU A 384 -11.19 29.38 -4.91
CA LEU A 384 -11.45 28.78 -6.24
C LEU A 384 -12.88 29.05 -6.72
N LEU A 385 -13.87 28.89 -5.84
CA LEU A 385 -15.27 29.19 -6.14
C LEU A 385 -15.44 30.65 -6.56
N SER A 386 -14.79 31.59 -5.87
CA SER A 386 -14.83 33.03 -6.19
C SER A 386 -14.15 33.37 -7.52
N LEU A 387 -13.19 32.55 -7.97
CA LEU A 387 -12.55 32.68 -9.27
C LEU A 387 -13.44 32.14 -10.40
N ILE A 388 -14.26 31.13 -10.12
CA ILE A 388 -15.21 30.59 -11.11
C ILE A 388 -16.43 31.50 -11.17
N VAL A 389 -17.09 31.75 -10.04
CA VAL A 389 -18.30 32.56 -9.88
C VAL A 389 -17.95 33.87 -9.15
N PRO A 390 -18.25 35.06 -9.71
CA PRO A 390 -17.94 36.32 -9.06
C PRO A 390 -18.84 36.52 -7.82
N LEU A 391 -18.32 36.15 -6.64
CA LEU A 391 -19.04 36.23 -5.37
C LEU A 391 -18.67 37.49 -4.59
N PRO A 392 -19.65 38.20 -3.99
CA PRO A 392 -19.38 39.34 -3.10
C PRO A 392 -18.61 38.91 -1.84
N LEU A 393 -17.82 39.82 -1.27
CA LEU A 393 -17.00 39.55 -0.08
C LEU A 393 -17.81 39.02 1.12
N ARG A 394 -19.05 39.51 1.30
CA ARG A 394 -19.96 39.04 2.36
C ARG A 394 -20.28 37.55 2.24
N TRP A 395 -20.57 37.09 1.02
CA TRP A 395 -20.86 35.68 0.75
C TRP A 395 -19.62 34.80 0.86
N GLN A 396 -18.44 35.31 0.48
CA GLN A 396 -17.18 34.59 0.72
C GLN A 396 -16.95 34.33 2.22
N GLY A 397 -17.18 35.33 3.06
CA GLY A 397 -17.07 35.21 4.53
C GLY A 397 -18.10 34.25 5.12
N LEU A 398 -19.37 34.37 4.73
CA LEU A 398 -20.44 33.48 5.19
C LEU A 398 -20.20 32.02 4.80
N LEU A 399 -19.78 31.77 3.55
CA LEU A 399 -19.45 30.42 3.08
C LEU A 399 -18.24 29.85 3.81
N LEU A 400 -17.21 30.65 4.04
CA LEU A 400 -16.04 30.23 4.81
C LEU A 400 -16.45 29.81 6.23
N ILE A 401 -17.17 30.67 6.97
CA ILE A 401 -17.59 30.37 8.34
C ILE A 401 -18.50 29.15 8.38
N GLY A 402 -19.50 29.09 7.49
CA GLY A 402 -20.46 27.98 7.45
C GLY A 402 -19.78 26.64 7.15
N LEU A 403 -18.95 26.56 6.11
CA LEU A 403 -18.25 25.33 5.73
C LEU A 403 -17.18 24.94 6.75
N ALA A 404 -16.42 25.91 7.26
CA ALA A 404 -15.41 25.64 8.28
C ALA A 404 -16.06 25.10 9.56
N ALA A 405 -17.18 25.67 10.02
CA ALA A 405 -17.89 25.17 11.21
C ALA A 405 -18.33 23.72 11.03
N VAL A 406 -18.89 23.36 9.87
CA VAL A 406 -19.33 21.98 9.56
C VAL A 406 -18.17 20.99 9.53
N LEU A 407 -17.01 21.38 9.00
CA LEU A 407 -15.86 20.47 8.90
C LEU A 407 -15.07 20.36 10.22
N ILE A 408 -14.94 21.47 10.96
CA ILE A 408 -14.13 21.54 12.19
C ILE A 408 -14.87 20.94 13.39
N PHE A 409 -16.17 21.18 13.53
CA PHE A 409 -16.94 20.76 14.72
C PHE A 409 -16.84 19.24 15.01
N PRO A 410 -16.96 18.33 14.03
CA PRO A 410 -16.83 16.89 14.28
C PRO A 410 -15.42 16.47 14.73
N VAL A 411 -14.37 17.17 14.27
CA VAL A 411 -12.98 16.89 14.64
C VAL A 411 -12.67 17.32 16.06
N LEU A 412 -13.20 18.46 16.49
CA LEU A 412 -13.03 18.94 17.87
C LEU A 412 -13.73 18.03 18.90
N LYS A 413 -14.80 17.33 18.51
CA LYS A 413 -15.49 16.34 19.36
C LYS A 413 -14.73 15.01 19.48
N GLY A 414 -13.57 14.86 18.86
CA GLY A 414 -12.77 13.63 18.86
C GLY A 414 -13.19 12.60 17.80
N GLY A 415 -14.09 12.97 16.87
CA GLY A 415 -14.51 12.15 15.74
C GLY A 415 -14.03 12.68 14.38
N GLY A 416 -14.73 12.33 13.30
CA GLY A 416 -14.59 13.02 12.01
C GLY A 416 -13.66 12.37 10.98
N THR A 417 -13.53 11.04 10.93
CA THR A 417 -12.83 10.37 9.82
C THR A 417 -13.40 10.79 8.45
N LEU A 418 -14.72 10.93 8.35
CA LEU A 418 -15.40 11.41 7.15
C LEU A 418 -15.05 12.86 6.81
N THR A 419 -15.04 13.79 7.79
CA THR A 419 -14.68 15.19 7.53
C THR A 419 -13.21 15.34 7.15
N ARG A 420 -12.32 14.52 7.73
CA ARG A 420 -10.92 14.41 7.33
C ARG A 420 -10.78 13.92 5.90
N GLN A 421 -11.50 12.85 5.51
CA GLN A 421 -11.49 12.36 4.12
C GLN A 421 -12.06 13.38 3.13
N MET A 422 -13.13 14.10 3.50
CA MET A 422 -13.69 15.18 2.66
C MET A 422 -12.71 16.33 2.50
N THR A 423 -12.04 16.75 3.57
CA THR A 423 -11.04 17.84 3.52
C THR A 423 -9.82 17.43 2.70
N ALA A 424 -9.36 16.18 2.84
CA ALA A 424 -8.28 15.62 2.03
C ALA A 424 -8.66 15.63 0.54
N LEU A 425 -9.87 15.17 0.20
CA LEU A 425 -10.40 15.17 -1.17
C LEU A 425 -10.54 16.58 -1.74
N ALA A 426 -11.08 17.51 -0.96
CA ALA A 426 -11.16 18.91 -1.32
C ALA A 426 -9.76 19.48 -1.60
N SER A 427 -8.79 19.22 -0.73
CA SER A 427 -7.41 19.70 -0.91
C SER A 427 -6.76 19.11 -2.17
N ALA A 428 -6.93 17.82 -2.43
CA ALA A 428 -6.42 17.19 -3.64
C ALA A 428 -7.06 17.69 -4.94
N LEU A 429 -8.31 18.17 -4.86
CA LEU A 429 -9.02 18.72 -6.01
C LEU A 429 -8.70 20.20 -6.24
N ILE A 430 -8.75 21.00 -5.17
CA ILE A 430 -8.75 22.46 -5.25
C ILE A 430 -7.35 22.98 -5.61
N PHE A 431 -6.29 22.50 -4.97
CA PHE A 431 -4.96 23.09 -5.14
C PHE A 431 -4.36 22.93 -6.56
N PRO A 432 -4.43 21.76 -7.23
CA PRO A 432 -3.98 21.63 -8.62
C PRO A 432 -4.76 22.53 -9.56
N VAL A 433 -6.07 22.59 -9.37
CA VAL A 433 -6.96 23.41 -10.21
C VAL A 433 -6.68 24.90 -9.95
N LEU A 434 -6.45 25.30 -8.70
CA LEU A 434 -6.15 26.68 -8.33
C LEU A 434 -4.79 27.11 -8.90
N GLY A 435 -3.76 26.24 -8.83
CA GLY A 435 -2.47 26.48 -9.46
C GLY A 435 -2.58 26.66 -10.97
N MET A 436 -3.29 25.77 -11.65
CA MET A 436 -3.53 25.88 -13.10
C MET A 436 -4.39 27.09 -13.46
N THR A 437 -5.42 27.42 -12.66
CA THR A 437 -6.28 28.59 -12.86
C THR A 437 -5.48 29.88 -12.74
N TRP A 438 -4.61 29.99 -11.73
CA TRP A 438 -3.71 31.12 -11.57
C TRP A 438 -2.79 31.29 -12.79
N GLN A 439 -2.26 30.19 -13.31
CA GLN A 439 -1.41 30.22 -14.49
C GLN A 439 -2.17 30.62 -15.77
N ILE A 440 -3.38 30.11 -15.96
CA ILE A 440 -4.29 30.49 -17.06
C ILE A 440 -4.62 31.98 -16.99
N ASP A 441 -4.99 32.50 -15.82
CA ASP A 441 -5.29 33.91 -15.63
C ASP A 441 -4.06 34.80 -15.89
N ARG A 442 -2.85 34.32 -15.53
CA ARG A 442 -1.60 35.02 -15.82
C ARG A 442 -1.34 35.09 -17.33
N TRP A 443 -1.46 33.97 -18.05
CA TRP A 443 -1.31 33.94 -19.50
C TRP A 443 -2.33 34.85 -20.18
N ARG A 444 -3.59 34.82 -19.74
CA ARG A 444 -4.65 35.69 -20.25
C ARG A 444 -4.34 37.17 -20.04
N LYS A 445 -3.84 37.56 -18.87
CA LYS A 445 -3.43 38.95 -18.61
C LYS A 445 -2.31 39.40 -19.55
N GLN A 446 -1.32 38.56 -19.78
CA GLN A 446 -0.22 38.84 -20.73
C GLN A 446 -0.73 38.92 -22.17
N GLU A 447 -1.72 38.11 -22.53
CA GLU A 447 -2.38 38.13 -23.85
C GLU A 447 -3.14 39.43 -24.09
N ILE A 448 -3.93 39.86 -23.12
CA ILE A 448 -4.71 41.11 -23.16
C ILE A 448 -3.78 42.33 -23.14
N ALA A 449 -2.68 42.27 -22.38
CA ALA A 449 -1.69 43.35 -22.31
C ALA A 449 -0.82 43.46 -23.59
N GLY A 450 -0.98 42.57 -24.57
CA GLY A 450 -0.18 42.57 -25.80
C GLY A 450 1.28 42.15 -25.60
N GLU A 451 1.66 41.63 -24.43
CA GLU A 451 3.04 41.22 -24.14
C GLU A 451 3.44 39.89 -24.81
N LEU A 452 2.47 39.19 -25.42
CA LEU A 452 2.64 37.92 -26.12
C LEU A 452 2.84 38.07 -27.63
N THR A 453 2.72 39.28 -28.20
CA THR A 453 2.80 39.50 -29.66
C THR A 453 4.23 39.74 -30.19
N GLY A 454 5.25 39.73 -29.33
CA GLY A 454 6.66 39.85 -29.71
C GLY A 454 7.39 38.51 -29.78
N ARG A 455 8.36 38.36 -30.71
CA ARG A 455 9.26 37.19 -30.78
C ARG A 455 10.11 37.13 -29.51
N LYS A 456 9.66 36.42 -28.49
CA LYS A 456 10.51 36.10 -27.34
C LYS A 456 11.51 35.03 -27.74
N GLY A 457 12.80 35.26 -27.47
CA GLY A 457 13.83 34.26 -27.68
C GLY A 457 13.57 33.00 -26.85
N ILE A 458 14.09 31.85 -27.32
CA ILE A 458 13.95 30.54 -26.65
C ILE A 458 14.27 30.64 -25.14
N GLY A 459 15.31 31.40 -24.78
CA GLY A 459 15.70 31.60 -23.38
C GLY A 459 14.57 32.17 -22.52
N SER A 460 13.82 33.16 -23.01
CA SER A 460 12.68 33.73 -22.28
C SER A 460 11.49 32.77 -22.20
N LEU A 461 11.31 31.91 -23.21
CA LEU A 461 10.28 30.86 -23.18
C LEU A 461 10.62 29.79 -22.13
N ILE A 462 11.89 29.40 -22.06
CA ILE A 462 12.42 28.46 -21.06
C ILE A 462 12.29 29.03 -19.66
N THR A 463 12.78 30.25 -19.39
CA THR A 463 12.74 30.81 -18.04
C THR A 463 11.31 31.07 -17.55
N ASN A 464 10.44 31.60 -18.41
CA ASN A 464 9.03 31.80 -18.05
C ASN A 464 8.29 30.47 -17.88
N GLY A 465 8.58 29.47 -18.72
CA GLY A 465 7.97 28.14 -18.65
C GLY A 465 8.38 27.39 -17.39
N MET A 466 9.68 27.40 -17.05
CA MET A 466 10.20 26.80 -15.82
C MET A 466 9.64 27.50 -14.57
N GLY A 467 9.66 28.83 -14.53
CA GLY A 467 9.11 29.58 -13.40
C GLY A 467 7.61 29.32 -13.19
N ALA A 468 6.84 29.26 -14.28
CA ALA A 468 5.42 28.92 -14.25
C ALA A 468 5.18 27.49 -13.74
N LEU A 469 5.99 26.54 -14.21
CA LEU A 469 5.88 25.15 -13.80
C LEU A 469 6.22 24.97 -12.32
N ILE A 470 7.33 25.55 -11.85
CA ILE A 470 7.75 25.51 -10.44
C ILE A 470 6.68 26.13 -9.55
N ALA A 471 6.14 27.31 -9.91
CA ALA A 471 5.09 27.97 -9.13
C ALA A 471 3.80 27.14 -9.06
N THR A 472 3.37 26.56 -10.20
CA THR A 472 2.17 25.71 -10.25
C THR A 472 2.37 24.44 -9.42
N THR A 473 3.51 23.78 -9.56
CA THR A 473 3.86 22.59 -8.79
C THR A 473 3.98 22.89 -7.30
N ALA A 474 4.50 24.05 -6.89
CA ALA A 474 4.55 24.46 -5.49
C ALA A 474 3.15 24.62 -4.88
N ILE A 475 2.18 25.18 -5.62
CA ILE A 475 0.78 25.28 -5.17
C ILE A 475 0.16 23.89 -5.06
N SER A 476 0.40 22.99 -6.02
CA SER A 476 -0.07 21.60 -5.95
C SER A 476 0.55 20.84 -4.78
N LEU A 477 1.86 20.98 -4.55
CA LEU A 477 2.57 20.39 -3.42
C LEU A 477 2.00 20.87 -2.09
N ALA A 478 1.61 22.15 -1.97
CA ALA A 478 0.90 22.64 -0.80
C ALA A 478 -0.39 21.83 -0.55
N GLY A 479 -1.19 21.57 -1.59
CA GLY A 479 -2.36 20.69 -1.48
C GLY A 479 -2.04 19.26 -1.04
N GLY A 480 -0.90 18.72 -1.51
CA GLY A 480 -0.35 17.43 -1.05
C GLY A 480 0.00 17.45 0.44
N MET A 481 0.61 18.53 0.93
CA MET A 481 0.92 18.70 2.36
C MET A 481 -0.33 18.80 3.22
N TYR A 482 -1.36 19.51 2.76
CA TYR A 482 -2.67 19.55 3.42
C TYR A 482 -3.30 18.17 3.49
N LEU A 483 -3.31 17.43 2.38
CA LEU A 483 -3.84 16.07 2.33
C LEU A 483 -3.09 15.15 3.31
N ALA A 484 -1.76 15.16 3.28
CA ALA A 484 -0.92 14.35 4.15
C ALA A 484 -1.17 14.68 5.63
N ALA A 485 -1.27 15.96 5.97
CA ALA A 485 -1.47 16.41 7.35
C ALA A 485 -2.84 15.99 7.89
N VAL A 486 -3.91 16.20 7.12
CA VAL A 486 -5.27 15.85 7.56
C VAL A 486 -5.40 14.35 7.80
N LEU A 487 -4.69 13.51 7.05
CA LEU A 487 -4.74 12.06 7.18
C LEU A 487 -3.55 11.47 7.96
N SER A 488 -2.80 12.29 8.70
CA SER A 488 -1.69 11.83 9.55
C SER A 488 -2.21 11.18 10.85
N ASP A 489 -2.82 10.00 10.76
CA ASP A 489 -3.28 9.20 11.90
C ASP A 489 -2.60 7.82 11.87
N ILE A 490 -2.36 7.25 13.05
CA ILE A 490 -1.88 5.87 13.20
C ILE A 490 -2.72 4.86 12.40
N ARG A 491 -4.04 5.06 12.33
CA ARG A 491 -4.96 4.19 11.57
C ARG A 491 -4.68 4.20 10.06
N PHE A 492 -4.21 5.33 9.53
CA PHE A 492 -3.85 5.43 8.12
C PHE A 492 -2.42 4.93 7.87
N PHE A 493 -1.48 5.11 8.81
CA PHE A 493 -0.10 4.59 8.71
C PHE A 493 -0.07 3.06 8.75
N LEU A 494 -0.91 2.48 9.60
CA LEU A 494 -1.18 1.05 9.66
C LEU A 494 -2.14 0.58 8.56
N GLU A 495 -2.56 1.41 7.61
CA GLU A 495 -3.48 1.02 6.51
C GLU A 495 -4.81 0.37 6.98
N MET A 496 -5.20 0.54 8.25
CA MET A 496 -6.50 0.13 8.79
C MET A 496 -7.62 0.93 8.11
N GLU A 497 -7.36 2.22 7.88
CA GLU A 497 -8.18 3.09 7.03
C GLU A 497 -7.42 3.45 5.75
N ILE A 498 -8.15 3.57 4.64
CA ILE A 498 -7.60 3.98 3.33
C ILE A 498 -8.32 5.22 2.83
N TYR A 499 -7.61 6.02 2.04
CA TYR A 499 -8.20 7.14 1.33
C TYR A 499 -9.14 6.64 0.22
N ARG A 500 -10.44 6.87 0.39
CA ARG A 500 -11.49 6.38 -0.55
C ARG A 500 -11.66 7.27 -1.79
N GLY A 501 -11.08 8.48 -1.77
CA GLY A 501 -11.29 9.51 -2.79
C GLY A 501 -10.42 9.39 -4.05
N VAL A 502 -9.55 8.37 -4.16
CA VAL A 502 -8.54 8.24 -5.24
C VAL A 502 -9.14 8.37 -6.64
N LYS A 503 -10.24 7.66 -6.91
CA LYS A 503 -10.90 7.71 -8.25
C LYS A 503 -11.43 9.11 -8.57
N LEU A 504 -11.99 9.79 -7.58
CA LEU A 504 -12.55 11.13 -7.77
C LEU A 504 -11.44 12.16 -8.02
N THR A 505 -10.30 12.01 -7.36
CA THR A 505 -9.12 12.88 -7.57
C THR A 505 -8.49 12.73 -8.95
N PHE A 506 -8.79 11.66 -9.70
CA PHE A 506 -8.35 11.53 -11.10
C PHE A 506 -9.22 12.28 -12.09
N VAL A 507 -10.54 12.29 -11.87
CA VAL A 507 -11.51 12.79 -12.85
C VAL A 507 -11.88 14.24 -12.57
N MET A 508 -12.13 14.58 -11.30
CA MET A 508 -12.68 15.90 -10.96
C MET A 508 -11.75 17.08 -11.26
N PRO A 509 -10.41 17.01 -11.07
CA PRO A 509 -9.55 18.12 -11.46
C PRO A 509 -9.62 18.43 -12.96
N LEU A 510 -9.79 17.40 -13.78
CA LEU A 510 -9.93 17.54 -15.23
C LEU A 510 -11.26 18.20 -15.58
N VAL A 511 -12.36 17.79 -14.95
CA VAL A 511 -13.67 18.43 -15.12
C VAL A 511 -13.62 19.90 -14.70
N LEU A 512 -13.04 20.20 -13.52
CA LEU A 512 -12.96 21.56 -13.02
C LEU A 512 -12.06 22.45 -13.89
N ILE A 513 -10.90 21.97 -14.35
CA ILE A 513 -10.05 22.76 -15.22
C ILE A 513 -10.69 23.00 -16.59
N THR A 514 -11.48 22.05 -17.10
CA THR A 514 -12.27 22.25 -18.33
C THR A 514 -13.31 23.35 -18.13
N VAL A 515 -14.03 23.35 -17.01
CA VAL A 515 -14.98 24.41 -16.67
C VAL A 515 -14.27 25.77 -16.55
N VAL A 516 -13.12 25.81 -15.88
CA VAL A 516 -12.31 27.03 -15.77
C VAL A 516 -11.86 27.50 -17.15
N TYR A 517 -11.35 26.62 -18.00
CA TYR A 517 -10.87 26.98 -19.34
C TYR A 517 -12.01 27.54 -20.20
N PHE A 518 -13.18 26.91 -20.22
CA PHE A 518 -14.36 27.40 -20.95
C PHE A 518 -14.91 28.71 -20.39
N SER A 519 -14.71 28.97 -19.10
CA SER A 519 -15.06 30.26 -18.48
C SER A 519 -14.11 31.41 -18.86
N ARG A 520 -12.93 31.11 -19.44
CA ARG A 520 -11.87 32.08 -19.74
C ARG A 520 -11.62 32.26 -21.23
N TYR A 521 -11.68 31.17 -21.99
CA TYR A 521 -11.39 31.09 -23.40
C TYR A 521 -12.58 30.51 -24.18
N ASN A 522 -12.76 30.98 -25.41
CA ASN A 522 -13.60 30.33 -26.40
C ASN A 522 -12.75 29.31 -27.18
N LEU A 523 -13.29 28.11 -27.39
CA LEU A 523 -12.60 27.01 -28.08
C LEU A 523 -12.40 27.25 -29.58
N PHE A 524 -13.29 28.02 -30.21
CA PHE A 524 -13.35 28.18 -31.67
C PHE A 524 -13.00 29.60 -32.13
N ASP A 525 -13.27 30.62 -31.31
CA ASP A 525 -13.06 32.03 -31.66
C ASP A 525 -12.03 32.67 -30.73
N PHE A 526 -11.04 33.35 -31.30
CA PHE A 526 -9.96 34.01 -30.52
C PHE A 526 -10.40 35.34 -29.87
N ASP A 527 -11.45 35.99 -30.40
CA ASP A 527 -11.79 37.38 -30.06
C ASP A 527 -12.97 37.53 -29.09
N GLU A 528 -13.80 36.50 -28.89
CA GLU A 528 -14.90 36.57 -27.94
C GLU A 528 -14.44 36.22 -26.51
N THR A 529 -14.80 37.05 -25.53
CA THR A 529 -14.60 36.74 -24.12
C THR A 529 -15.78 35.91 -23.60
N ALA A 530 -15.50 34.66 -23.20
CA ALA A 530 -16.49 33.82 -22.56
C ALA A 530 -16.65 34.20 -21.07
N GLY A 531 -17.88 34.14 -20.58
CA GLY A 531 -18.22 34.14 -19.15
C GLY A 531 -19.03 32.90 -18.80
N ILE A 532 -19.33 32.67 -17.52
CA ILE A 532 -20.08 31.46 -17.06
C ILE A 532 -21.40 31.27 -17.82
N LYS A 533 -22.10 32.37 -18.15
CA LYS A 533 -23.35 32.35 -18.94
C LYS A 533 -23.16 31.94 -20.41
N GLY A 534 -21.92 31.90 -20.90
CA GLY A 534 -21.54 31.47 -22.24
C GLY A 534 -21.10 30.00 -22.34
N ILE A 535 -20.86 29.31 -21.22
CA ILE A 535 -20.46 27.90 -21.22
C ILE A 535 -21.52 27.03 -21.90
N TRP A 536 -22.81 27.25 -21.57
CA TRP A 536 -23.92 26.54 -22.22
C TRP A 536 -23.99 26.80 -23.73
N ARG A 537 -23.70 28.03 -24.18
CA ARG A 537 -23.65 28.36 -25.61
C ARG A 537 -22.50 27.67 -26.31
N GLN A 538 -21.33 27.55 -25.67
CA GLN A 538 -20.20 26.79 -26.20
C GLN A 538 -20.52 25.30 -26.28
N ILE A 539 -21.11 24.70 -25.25
CA ILE A 539 -21.50 23.29 -25.25
C ILE A 539 -22.47 23.01 -26.40
N VAL A 540 -23.49 23.86 -26.59
CA VAL A 540 -24.42 23.75 -27.71
C VAL A 540 -23.70 23.94 -29.07
N LYS A 541 -22.77 24.88 -29.19
CA LYS A 541 -21.92 25.03 -30.40
C LYS A 541 -21.08 23.79 -30.69
N ILE A 542 -20.52 23.13 -29.66
CA ILE A 542 -19.74 21.88 -29.80
C ILE A 542 -20.65 20.74 -30.25
N LEU A 543 -21.82 20.59 -29.63
CA LEU A 543 -22.78 19.54 -30.00
C LEU A 543 -23.35 19.73 -31.40
N ASN A 544 -23.51 20.96 -31.85
CA ASN A 544 -24.01 21.29 -33.18
C ASN A 544 -22.91 21.33 -34.27
N HIS A 545 -21.66 21.07 -33.91
CA HIS A 545 -20.57 21.03 -34.89
C HIS A 545 -20.63 19.71 -35.68
N PRO A 546 -20.60 19.75 -37.03
CA PRO A 546 -20.61 18.53 -37.83
C PRO A 546 -19.45 17.59 -37.45
N ILE A 547 -19.78 16.34 -37.14
CA ILE A 547 -18.83 15.32 -36.72
C ILE A 547 -18.28 14.61 -37.96
N ASP A 548 -17.03 14.91 -38.31
CA ASP A 548 -16.30 14.09 -39.27
C ASP A 548 -15.96 12.71 -38.70
N VAL A 549 -15.81 11.69 -39.56
CA VAL A 549 -15.35 10.34 -39.15
C VAL A 549 -14.02 10.40 -38.40
N LYS A 550 -13.14 11.34 -38.76
CA LYS A 550 -11.87 11.62 -38.06
C LYS A 550 -12.10 12.10 -36.63
N THR A 551 -13.11 12.95 -36.41
CA THR A 551 -13.51 13.45 -35.08
C THR A 551 -14.09 12.32 -34.23
N LEU A 552 -14.90 11.44 -34.83
CA LEU A 552 -15.45 10.27 -34.13
C LEU A 552 -14.37 9.28 -33.72
N LEU A 553 -13.40 9.00 -34.59
CA LEU A 553 -12.24 8.17 -34.28
C LEU A 553 -11.40 8.77 -33.15
N PHE A 554 -11.18 10.09 -33.17
CA PHE A 554 -10.43 10.79 -32.12
C PHE A 554 -11.17 10.75 -30.77
N ILE A 555 -12.48 10.99 -30.75
CA ILE A 555 -13.31 10.88 -29.53
C ILE A 555 -13.27 9.44 -29.00
N GLY A 556 -13.42 8.44 -29.87
CA GLY A 556 -13.33 7.03 -29.50
C GLY A 556 -11.98 6.68 -28.86
N ALA A 557 -10.87 7.14 -29.46
CA ALA A 557 -9.53 6.98 -28.91
C ALA A 557 -9.36 7.70 -27.56
N ALA A 558 -9.91 8.91 -27.41
CA ALA A 558 -9.85 9.68 -26.16
C ALA A 558 -10.67 9.03 -25.04
N VAL A 559 -11.86 8.53 -25.34
CA VAL A 559 -12.70 7.77 -24.38
C VAL A 559 -12.00 6.48 -23.98
N PHE A 560 -11.41 5.75 -24.92
CA PHE A 560 -10.61 4.57 -24.62
C PHE A 560 -9.40 4.90 -23.73
N ALA A 561 -8.66 5.96 -24.05
CA ALA A 561 -7.53 6.41 -23.23
C ALA A 561 -7.98 6.83 -21.82
N ALA A 562 -9.11 7.52 -21.68
CA ALA A 562 -9.69 7.88 -20.39
C ALA A 562 -10.15 6.65 -19.59
N TRP A 563 -10.77 5.67 -20.26
CA TRP A 563 -11.17 4.41 -19.64
C TRP A 563 -9.96 3.61 -19.16
N VAL A 564 -8.89 3.49 -19.96
CA VAL A 564 -7.63 2.87 -19.54
C VAL A 564 -7.01 3.66 -18.39
N TYR A 565 -7.02 4.99 -18.44
CA TYR A 565 -6.46 5.84 -17.39
C TYR A 565 -7.18 5.68 -16.03
N VAL A 566 -8.51 5.64 -16.03
CA VAL A 566 -9.34 5.44 -14.82
C VAL A 566 -9.36 3.96 -14.39
N GLY A 567 -9.33 3.03 -15.32
CA GLY A 567 -9.25 1.60 -15.04
C GLY A 567 -7.92 1.23 -14.37
N ARG A 568 -6.82 1.79 -14.85
CA ARG A 568 -5.46 1.56 -14.31
C ARG A 568 -5.17 2.35 -13.04
N SER A 569 -6.06 3.23 -12.59
CA SER A 569 -5.88 3.97 -11.33
C SER A 569 -6.38 3.22 -10.08
N GLY A 570 -6.94 2.02 -10.25
CA GLY A 570 -7.36 1.13 -9.18
C GLY A 570 -6.68 -0.23 -9.22
N HIS A 571 -6.72 -0.96 -8.10
CA HIS A 571 -6.05 -2.24 -7.89
C HIS A 571 -6.76 -3.45 -8.57
N THR A 572 -7.73 -3.22 -9.45
CA THR A 572 -8.73 -4.27 -9.78
C THR A 572 -9.08 -4.42 -11.27
N ALA A 573 -8.40 -3.74 -12.19
CA ALA A 573 -8.82 -3.80 -13.60
C ALA A 573 -8.11 -4.85 -14.46
N GLY A 574 -7.11 -5.57 -13.95
CA GLY A 574 -6.47 -6.67 -14.70
C GLY A 574 -5.84 -6.26 -16.04
N VAL A 575 -5.65 -4.96 -16.30
CA VAL A 575 -5.04 -4.46 -17.53
C VAL A 575 -3.53 -4.70 -17.44
N PRO A 576 -2.94 -5.56 -18.30
CA PRO A 576 -1.53 -5.90 -18.22
C PRO A 576 -0.66 -4.68 -18.51
N VAL A 577 0.42 -4.55 -17.74
CA VAL A 577 1.42 -3.50 -17.94
C VAL A 577 2.34 -3.90 -19.09
N PRO A 578 2.54 -3.05 -20.12
CA PRO A 578 3.50 -3.35 -21.18
C PRO A 578 4.90 -3.60 -20.63
N ALA A 579 5.61 -4.59 -21.18
CA ALA A 579 6.98 -4.93 -20.73
C ALA A 579 7.96 -3.76 -20.83
N VAL A 580 7.75 -2.85 -21.79
CA VAL A 580 8.54 -1.61 -21.93
C VAL A 580 8.34 -0.67 -20.74
N GLU A 581 7.10 -0.55 -20.26
CA GLU A 581 6.75 0.25 -19.09
C GLU A 581 7.42 -0.33 -17.83
N GLN A 582 7.39 -1.66 -17.67
CA GLN A 582 8.09 -2.34 -16.57
C GLN A 582 9.61 -2.10 -16.59
N LYS A 583 10.23 -2.17 -17.77
CA LYS A 583 11.67 -1.87 -17.92
C LYS A 583 12.02 -0.42 -17.63
N LEU A 584 11.20 0.52 -18.10
CA LEU A 584 11.38 1.94 -17.78
C LEU A 584 11.27 2.19 -16.27
N ARG A 585 10.31 1.54 -15.60
CA ARG A 585 10.16 1.62 -14.14
C ARG A 585 11.40 1.13 -13.40
N MET A 586 11.91 -0.05 -13.76
CA MET A 586 13.14 -0.58 -13.15
C MET A 586 14.35 0.34 -13.39
N PHE A 587 14.47 0.92 -14.60
CA PHE A 587 15.53 1.88 -14.90
C PHE A 587 15.42 3.16 -14.05
N LEU A 588 14.22 3.71 -13.89
CA LEU A 588 13.99 4.89 -13.06
C LEU A 588 14.22 4.61 -11.56
N GLU A 589 13.89 3.41 -11.09
CA GLU A 589 14.16 2.96 -9.71
C GLU A 589 15.67 2.85 -9.42
N GLN A 590 16.47 2.43 -10.40
CA GLN A 590 17.92 2.32 -10.23
C GLN A 590 18.64 3.68 -10.31
N MET A 591 18.12 4.61 -11.11
CA MET A 591 18.76 5.91 -11.34
C MET A 591 18.39 6.98 -10.30
N LEU A 592 17.23 6.87 -9.66
CA LEU A 592 16.68 7.92 -8.79
C LEU A 592 16.38 7.39 -7.40
N TYR A 593 16.45 8.28 -6.41
CA TYR A 593 16.14 7.94 -5.02
C TYR A 593 14.67 7.56 -4.83
N ALA A 594 13.75 8.26 -5.49
CA ALA A 594 12.34 7.90 -5.48
C ALA A 594 11.75 7.93 -6.91
N ARG A 595 11.36 6.76 -7.43
CA ARG A 595 10.74 6.63 -8.76
C ARG A 595 9.56 7.61 -8.92
N PRO A 596 9.64 8.58 -9.83
CA PRO A 596 8.52 9.47 -10.12
C PRO A 596 7.45 8.73 -10.95
N ARG A 597 6.22 9.25 -10.91
CA ARG A 597 5.13 8.64 -11.66
C ARG A 597 5.26 9.00 -13.14
N GLU A 598 5.09 8.02 -14.02
CA GLU A 598 5.16 8.21 -15.47
C GLU A 598 4.23 9.33 -15.97
N LYS A 599 3.08 9.50 -15.29
CA LYS A 599 2.10 10.56 -15.57
C LYS A 599 2.67 11.98 -15.36
N GLU A 600 3.58 12.16 -14.41
CA GLU A 600 4.22 13.45 -14.12
C GLU A 600 5.16 13.85 -15.24
N LEU A 601 5.93 12.90 -15.77
CA LEU A 601 6.86 13.12 -16.89
C LEU A 601 6.15 13.65 -18.14
N ILE A 602 5.05 13.01 -18.51
CA ILE A 602 4.23 13.37 -19.67
C ILE A 602 3.54 14.71 -19.44
N GLY A 603 2.93 14.93 -18.28
CA GLY A 603 2.17 16.15 -18.01
C GLY A 603 3.05 17.38 -17.78
N HIS A 604 4.24 17.25 -17.17
CA HIS A 604 5.19 18.37 -17.04
C HIS A 604 5.77 18.77 -18.41
N THR A 605 6.05 17.79 -19.28
CA THR A 605 6.39 18.05 -20.69
C THR A 605 5.25 18.79 -21.39
N ALA A 606 4.01 18.32 -21.23
CA ALA A 606 2.82 18.96 -21.80
C ALA A 606 2.62 20.40 -21.26
N PHE A 607 2.96 20.67 -20.01
CA PHE A 607 2.90 22.02 -19.42
C PHE A 607 3.85 22.98 -20.14
N LEU A 608 5.10 22.58 -20.36
CA LEU A 608 6.08 23.43 -21.08
C LEU A 608 5.67 23.64 -22.54
N LEU A 609 5.10 22.62 -23.18
CA LEU A 609 4.51 22.76 -24.51
C LEU A 609 3.25 23.66 -24.50
N ALA A 610 2.45 23.64 -23.43
CA ALA A 610 1.30 24.53 -23.27
C ALA A 610 1.75 26.00 -23.26
N VAL A 611 2.84 26.31 -22.53
CA VAL A 611 3.46 27.63 -22.54
C VAL A 611 3.84 28.01 -23.97
N MET A 612 4.58 27.17 -24.69
CA MET A 612 4.95 27.42 -26.09
C MET A 612 3.72 27.64 -27.00
N SER A 613 2.67 26.84 -26.83
CA SER A 613 1.45 26.90 -27.65
C SER A 613 0.70 28.23 -27.48
N ILE A 614 0.73 28.81 -26.28
CA ILE A 614 0.11 30.11 -25.98
C ILE A 614 0.96 31.24 -26.57
N TYR A 615 2.29 31.19 -26.39
CA TYR A 615 3.21 32.18 -26.94
C TYR A 615 3.25 32.18 -28.48
N GLN A 616 3.08 31.01 -29.11
CA GLN A 616 3.06 30.87 -30.57
C GLN A 616 1.65 30.93 -31.18
N ARG A 617 0.61 31.17 -30.37
CA ARG A 617 -0.79 31.24 -30.79
C ARG A 617 -1.25 30.02 -31.60
N TRP A 618 -0.93 28.83 -31.11
CA TRP A 618 -1.46 27.57 -31.65
C TRP A 618 -2.99 27.50 -31.47
N PRO A 619 -3.69 26.59 -32.19
CA PRO A 619 -5.14 26.43 -32.05
C PRO A 619 -5.58 26.22 -30.60
N ARG A 620 -6.67 26.87 -30.18
CA ARG A 620 -7.20 26.81 -28.80
C ARG A 620 -7.54 25.40 -28.35
N PHE A 621 -7.91 24.51 -29.27
CA PHE A 621 -8.12 23.10 -28.98
C PHE A 621 -6.84 22.38 -28.54
N THR A 622 -5.71 22.66 -29.20
CA THR A 622 -4.40 22.10 -28.82
C THR A 622 -3.93 22.66 -27.48
N GLN A 623 -4.14 23.95 -27.23
CA GLN A 623 -3.86 24.58 -25.92
C GLN A 623 -4.66 23.88 -24.81
N TYR A 624 -5.96 23.65 -25.03
CA TYR A 624 -6.83 22.93 -24.10
C TYR A 624 -6.33 21.52 -23.80
N LEU A 625 -6.00 20.72 -24.82
CA LEU A 625 -5.51 19.35 -24.63
C LEU A 625 -4.21 19.32 -23.80
N LEU A 626 -3.28 20.25 -24.06
CA LEU A 626 -2.03 20.35 -23.32
C LEU A 626 -2.26 20.78 -21.87
N ILE A 627 -3.20 21.70 -21.60
CA ILE A 627 -3.57 22.13 -20.25
C ILE A 627 -4.23 20.99 -19.45
N VAL A 628 -5.13 20.23 -20.08
CA VAL A 628 -5.73 19.04 -19.43
C VAL A 628 -4.64 18.00 -19.10
N THR A 629 -3.76 17.71 -20.06
CA THR A 629 -2.63 16.79 -19.85
C THR A 629 -1.67 17.29 -18.77
N ALA A 630 -1.42 18.60 -18.70
CA ALA A 630 -0.62 19.20 -17.65
C ALA A 630 -1.28 19.09 -16.26
N THR A 631 -2.61 19.22 -16.20
CA THR A 631 -3.39 19.07 -14.96
C THR A 631 -3.32 17.63 -14.44
N ILE A 632 -3.23 16.63 -15.33
CA ILE A 632 -3.00 15.23 -14.94
C ILE A 632 -1.71 15.06 -14.11
N ALA A 633 -0.60 15.71 -14.51
CA ALA A 633 0.64 15.66 -13.73
C ALA A 633 0.49 16.33 -12.37
N GLN A 634 -0.16 17.48 -12.30
CA GLN A 634 -0.40 18.20 -11.04
C GLN A 634 -1.30 17.41 -10.08
N GLY A 635 -2.32 16.71 -10.58
CA GLY A 635 -3.15 15.80 -9.80
C GLY A 635 -2.39 14.55 -9.33
N SER A 636 -1.57 13.95 -10.21
CA SER A 636 -0.71 12.79 -9.88
C SER A 636 0.24 13.09 -8.73
N LEU A 637 0.81 14.30 -8.71
CA LEU A 637 1.74 14.72 -7.67
C LEU A 637 1.08 14.77 -6.28
N ILE A 638 -0.18 15.23 -6.18
CA ILE A 638 -0.90 15.20 -4.90
C ILE A 638 -1.27 13.79 -4.49
N GLU A 639 -1.69 12.96 -5.45
CA GLU A 639 -2.07 11.58 -5.17
C GLU A 639 -0.90 10.76 -4.62
N THR A 640 0.35 11.12 -4.93
CA THR A 640 1.53 10.54 -4.26
C THR A 640 1.44 10.65 -2.74
N PHE A 641 0.92 11.76 -2.20
CA PHE A 641 0.70 11.96 -0.76
C PHE A 641 -0.53 11.23 -0.22
N ALA A 642 -1.42 10.76 -1.09
CA ALA A 642 -2.60 9.97 -0.72
C ALA A 642 -2.26 8.51 -0.37
N HIS A 643 -1.07 8.05 -0.74
CA HIS A 643 -0.53 6.78 -0.26
C HIS A 643 0.11 6.97 1.12
N LEU A 644 -0.71 6.93 2.17
CA LEU A 644 -0.26 7.23 3.54
C LEU A 644 0.72 6.21 4.12
N ARG A 645 0.90 5.07 3.45
CA ARG A 645 1.94 4.08 3.74
C ARG A 645 3.34 4.53 3.36
N THR A 646 3.50 5.43 2.39
CA THR A 646 4.82 5.97 2.06
C THR A 646 5.19 7.05 3.06
N PRO A 647 6.44 7.05 3.57
CA PRO A 647 6.91 8.15 4.40
C PRO A 647 6.70 9.49 3.70
N VAL A 648 6.36 10.54 4.46
CA VAL A 648 6.05 11.86 3.87
C VAL A 648 7.27 12.42 3.13
N TYR A 649 8.45 12.23 3.70
CA TYR A 649 9.71 12.67 3.10
C TYR A 649 9.96 12.00 1.74
N MET A 650 9.73 10.69 1.64
CA MET A 650 9.82 9.96 0.37
C MET A 650 8.82 10.48 -0.67
N SER A 651 7.60 10.78 -0.23
CA SER A 651 6.55 11.32 -1.10
C SER A 651 6.92 12.72 -1.64
N PHE A 652 7.59 13.52 -0.82
CA PHE A 652 8.09 14.84 -1.20
C PHE A 652 9.25 14.75 -2.20
N ILE A 653 10.26 13.90 -1.94
CA ILE A 653 11.37 13.70 -2.89
C ILE A 653 10.85 13.17 -4.22
N ARG A 654 9.91 12.21 -4.21
CA ARG A 654 9.30 11.68 -5.43
C ARG A 654 8.70 12.77 -6.32
N GLY A 655 8.02 13.75 -5.70
CA GLY A 655 7.46 14.90 -6.42
C GLY A 655 8.54 15.84 -6.98
N LEU A 656 9.68 15.99 -6.29
CA LEU A 656 10.83 16.77 -6.78
C LEU A 656 11.55 16.07 -7.94
N ASP A 657 11.82 14.76 -7.82
CA ASP A 657 12.44 13.95 -8.87
C ASP A 657 11.57 13.96 -10.14
N GLY A 658 10.24 13.87 -9.97
CA GLY A 658 9.28 13.98 -11.06
C GLY A 658 9.31 15.35 -11.75
N LEU A 659 9.44 16.43 -10.97
CA LEU A 659 9.59 17.79 -11.50
C LEU A 659 10.90 17.96 -12.26
N VAL A 660 12.02 17.51 -11.71
CA VAL A 660 13.36 17.64 -12.33
C VAL A 660 13.41 16.89 -13.65
N LEU A 661 13.01 15.61 -13.67
CA LEU A 661 12.95 14.85 -14.91
C LEU A 661 11.94 15.43 -15.91
N GLY A 662 10.76 15.84 -15.43
CA GLY A 662 9.73 16.48 -16.24
C GLY A 662 10.23 17.74 -16.94
N VAL A 663 11.01 18.56 -16.23
CA VAL A 663 11.67 19.74 -16.79
C VAL A 663 12.71 19.34 -17.83
N LEU A 664 13.60 18.38 -17.53
CA LEU A 664 14.64 17.94 -18.47
C LEU A 664 14.05 17.44 -19.79
N ILE A 665 13.08 16.53 -19.74
CA ILE A 665 12.42 16.00 -20.93
C ILE A 665 11.60 17.08 -21.63
N GLY A 666 10.88 17.90 -20.87
CA GLY A 666 10.08 18.98 -21.43
C GLY A 666 10.92 20.04 -22.13
N LEU A 667 12.12 20.34 -21.64
CA LEU A 667 13.08 21.23 -22.30
C LEU A 667 13.62 20.63 -23.60
N MET A 668 13.97 19.33 -23.61
CA MET A 668 14.38 18.65 -24.84
C MET A 668 13.26 18.68 -25.90
N ALA A 669 12.02 18.42 -25.49
CA ALA A 669 10.85 18.50 -26.37
C ALA A 669 10.61 19.92 -26.89
N LEU A 670 10.70 20.92 -26.02
CA LEU A 670 10.55 22.34 -26.35
C LEU A 670 11.60 22.80 -27.37
N VAL A 671 12.87 22.47 -27.14
CA VAL A 671 13.99 22.81 -28.04
C VAL A 671 13.86 22.09 -29.37
N GLY A 672 13.53 20.80 -29.36
CA GLY A 672 13.32 20.00 -30.57
C GLY A 672 12.18 20.55 -31.43
N LEU A 673 11.01 20.82 -30.81
CA LEU A 673 9.88 21.41 -31.53
C LEU A 673 10.21 22.82 -32.04
N TYR A 674 10.87 23.65 -31.23
CA TYR A 674 11.28 24.98 -31.68
C TYR A 674 12.22 24.90 -32.89
N ALA A 675 13.19 23.97 -32.88
CA ALA A 675 14.09 23.73 -33.99
C ALA A 675 13.32 23.30 -35.26
N VAL A 676 12.40 22.34 -35.14
CA VAL A 676 11.55 21.91 -36.26
C VAL A 676 10.71 23.06 -36.80
N PHE A 677 10.06 23.86 -35.93
CA PHE A 677 9.29 25.03 -36.37
C PHE A 677 10.17 26.08 -37.05
N SER A 678 11.39 26.28 -36.58
CA SER A 678 12.35 27.20 -37.19
C SER A 678 12.79 26.71 -38.57
N LEU A 679 13.00 25.40 -38.74
CA LEU A 679 13.37 24.75 -40.00
C LEU A 679 12.22 24.78 -41.01
N VAL A 680 11.00 24.41 -40.61
CA VAL A 680 9.81 24.46 -41.47
C VAL A 680 9.51 25.88 -41.92
N ARG A 681 9.70 26.87 -41.05
CA ARG A 681 9.55 28.29 -41.41
C ARG A 681 10.68 28.79 -42.31
N ALA A 682 11.91 28.32 -42.13
CA ALA A 682 13.02 28.61 -43.03
C ALA A 682 12.80 28.00 -44.42
N TRP A 683 12.22 26.80 -44.48
CA TRP A 683 11.82 26.14 -45.72
C TRP A 683 10.65 26.85 -46.43
N ARG A 684 9.60 27.26 -45.70
CA ARG A 684 8.49 28.07 -46.24
C ARG A 684 8.91 29.48 -46.68
N ARG A 685 10.05 29.99 -46.22
CA ARG A 685 10.61 31.30 -46.59
C ARG A 685 11.58 31.25 -47.76
N ARG A 686 11.89 30.09 -48.32
CA ARG A 686 12.49 30.03 -49.66
C ARG A 686 11.34 30.30 -50.64
N PRO A 687 11.30 31.45 -51.31
CA PRO A 687 10.26 31.71 -52.30
C PRO A 687 10.40 30.66 -53.42
N ALA A 688 9.27 30.33 -54.04
CA ALA A 688 9.24 29.69 -55.34
C ALA A 688 10.03 30.57 -56.33
N THR A 689 11.33 30.33 -56.47
CA THR A 689 12.10 30.72 -57.63
C THR A 689 11.96 29.56 -58.61
N HIS A 690 10.87 29.57 -59.38
CA HIS A 690 10.69 28.97 -60.71
C HIS A 690 9.18 28.96 -60.99
N GLU A 691 8.69 30.10 -61.51
CA GLU A 691 8.01 30.18 -62.80
C GLU A 691 8.03 31.65 -63.27
#